data_AF-A0A1J5D0U2-F1
#
_entry.id   AF-A0A1J5D0U2-F1
#
_cell.length_a   1.000
_cell.length_b   1.000
_cell.length_c   1.000
_cell.angle_alpha   90.00
_cell.angle_beta   90.00
_cell.angle_gamma   90.00
#
_symmetry.space_group_name_H-M   'P 1'
#
loop_
_entity.id
_entity.type
_entity.pdbx_description
1 polymer ?
#
loop_
_entity_poly.entity_id
_entity_poly.type
_entity_poly.pdbx_seq_one_letter_code
_entity_poly.pdbx_strand_id
1 'polypeptide(L)'
;MRRDCGGSTPTFVALALVLASCTLVSCGDDAKSTTPNDDVTSGYDVVEMGDTVYIETSCPSDDASGDSDADGLLNGLEDVDRDCVVDVGETDPIKADTDGDGLEDGDEDINRNGKVDFGESDPRLLDTDGDGVLDAQESSALVCLPGLLDLVSRKLVAETNLALPQGFTVQSYGDFNASAFSDWELGVFGFLALTDGDNPDLTAVWEARLQSYSSSGFNTQTLSSHEFFSWSLQEGSQPLSPRPAIRSSFRYTFGAGSANPDAEGISADQLRDHLLMALTGLELEDVVEAPPCPELMVSDLLLRREDGKSVALIAVLCAQTLEEHPETQFLLDDLANATAVAPAAFLTAGTLCEELDPVTARPLLEVLWVVDNSASMHAEQEALAVAMGPFVARLSAAAVQWRAAVTTTEAYLLASEPSLLAHDSLMDSCSGLRGDGFVSGEQADAVQKLQDWIANDVGCDPAIVGISEPAGGNTCGSNTESGLLSGAAVLASSAKGGCGEARQSDPAAKHLVIWVSDEEDAALKLDESFAPIDPTDARRAPILQEFTRSYETFGATGCALVGDLGSGSGGMCGPLGGNITDTEGAQAGQGYVDVTRGTGGIFGSICAERYDETIDECLSIVLGTMVSSPLSRVPVSSSIRVAVDSRVLERSRLDGWDYDADHNAILLFGQSLGDTSTVAVSYVTWVPPFD
;
A
#
# COMPACT_ATOMS: atom_id res chain seq x y z
N MET A 1 -69.58 22.85 -1.61
CA MET A 1 -70.57 23.93 -1.52
C MET A 1 -69.87 25.24 -1.88
N ARG A 2 -70.41 25.99 -2.85
CA ARG A 2 -70.04 27.38 -3.17
C ARG A 2 -70.42 28.31 -2.00
N ARG A 3 -69.63 29.34 -1.70
CA ARG A 3 -69.89 30.75 -2.09
C ARG A 3 -68.91 31.75 -1.48
N ASP A 4 -68.66 32.76 -2.32
CA ASP A 4 -67.71 33.87 -2.28
C ASP A 4 -68.09 35.09 -1.42
N CYS A 5 -67.13 36.04 -1.42
CA CYS A 5 -67.17 37.52 -1.45
C CYS A 5 -66.68 38.20 -0.15
N GLY A 6 -65.75 39.15 -0.11
CA GLY A 6 -65.01 39.92 -1.14
C GLY A 6 -64.78 41.37 -0.69
N GLY A 7 -63.62 41.97 -1.03
CA GLY A 7 -63.32 43.43 -0.96
C GLY A 7 -61.80 43.70 -1.00
N SER A 8 -61.15 43.96 -2.16
CA SER A 8 -61.00 45.20 -2.98
C SER A 8 -59.90 46.15 -2.44
N THR A 9 -58.67 46.31 -2.99
CA THR A 9 -58.12 46.82 -4.32
C THR A 9 -57.30 48.10 -4.07
N PRO A 10 -56.49 48.69 -5.00
CA PRO A 10 -55.73 48.19 -6.19
C PRO A 10 -54.22 48.65 -6.20
N THR A 11 -53.23 47.88 -6.69
CA THR A 11 -52.64 47.73 -8.05
C THR A 11 -51.98 48.93 -8.78
N PHE A 12 -50.69 48.75 -9.15
CA PHE A 12 -50.09 48.69 -10.51
C PHE A 12 -49.04 49.74 -11.02
N VAL A 13 -47.94 49.16 -11.56
CA VAL A 13 -47.09 49.50 -12.75
C VAL A 13 -45.77 50.31 -12.60
N ALA A 14 -44.78 49.76 -13.30
CA ALA A 14 -43.39 50.11 -13.61
C ALA A 14 -43.12 51.49 -14.26
N LEU A 15 -41.84 51.94 -14.27
CA LEU A 15 -41.00 52.16 -15.46
C LEU A 15 -39.73 52.99 -15.14
N ALA A 16 -38.66 52.63 -15.84
CA ALA A 16 -37.29 53.13 -16.00
C ALA A 16 -36.92 54.63 -15.88
N LEU A 17 -35.58 54.80 -15.70
CA LEU A 17 -34.65 55.78 -16.31
C LEU A 17 -34.36 57.13 -15.57
N VAL A 18 -33.05 57.44 -15.42
CA VAL A 18 -32.36 58.73 -15.78
C VAL A 18 -31.48 59.43 -14.70
N LEU A 19 -30.18 59.50 -15.05
CA LEU A 19 -29.15 60.56 -14.92
C LEU A 19 -28.47 60.93 -13.59
N ALA A 20 -27.15 61.05 -13.76
CA ALA A 20 -26.11 61.63 -12.92
C ALA A 20 -26.32 63.11 -12.55
N SER A 21 -25.65 63.56 -11.47
CA SER A 21 -24.98 64.87 -11.36
C SER A 21 -24.09 64.92 -10.12
N CYS A 22 -22.84 65.34 -10.34
CA CYS A 22 -21.79 65.61 -9.36
C CYS A 22 -21.90 67.05 -8.81
N THR A 23 -21.57 67.29 -7.53
CA THR A 23 -21.13 68.62 -7.03
C THR A 23 -20.18 68.52 -5.84
N LEU A 24 -19.00 69.14 -6.03
CA LEU A 24 -17.91 69.46 -5.11
C LEU A 24 -18.31 70.31 -3.89
N VAL A 25 -17.58 70.20 -2.75
CA VAL A 25 -17.09 71.35 -1.93
C VAL A 25 -15.83 71.00 -1.09
N SER A 26 -14.71 71.66 -1.44
CA SER A 26 -13.66 72.36 -0.66
C SER A 26 -12.92 71.78 0.57
N CYS A 27 -11.59 71.90 0.48
CA CYS A 27 -10.49 71.70 1.45
C CYS A 27 -10.47 72.62 2.70
N GLY A 28 -9.65 72.20 3.68
CA GLY A 28 -8.96 73.04 4.67
C GLY A 28 -7.80 72.29 5.36
N ASP A 29 -6.57 72.78 5.19
CA ASP A 29 -5.30 72.28 5.77
C ASP A 29 -5.10 72.71 7.24
N ASP A 30 -4.52 71.86 8.10
CA ASP A 30 -3.14 71.98 8.64
C ASP A 30 -2.84 71.10 9.88
N ALA A 31 -1.59 70.59 9.88
CA ALA A 31 -0.75 70.15 11.01
C ALA A 31 -0.79 68.68 11.53
N LYS A 32 -0.06 67.82 10.79
CA LYS A 32 0.90 66.77 11.17
C LYS A 32 0.91 66.12 12.59
N SER A 33 0.80 64.79 12.52
CA SER A 33 1.69 63.76 13.11
C SER A 33 1.45 63.31 14.56
N THR A 34 0.78 62.16 14.71
CA THR A 34 1.41 60.85 15.03
C THR A 34 0.39 59.73 14.73
N THR A 35 0.72 58.88 13.75
CA THR A 35 0.17 57.55 13.38
C THR A 35 -1.22 57.12 13.91
N PRO A 36 -2.23 56.91 13.05
CA PRO A 36 -3.43 56.15 13.38
C PRO A 36 -3.27 54.67 13.03
N ASN A 37 -3.95 53.83 13.83
CA ASN A 37 -4.42 52.49 13.44
C ASN A 37 -5.13 52.55 12.09
N ASP A 38 -4.94 51.54 11.25
CA ASP A 38 -5.96 51.07 10.31
C ASP A 38 -6.18 49.57 10.52
N ASP A 39 -7.34 49.27 11.11
CA ASP A 39 -8.14 48.09 10.86
C ASP A 39 -8.99 48.40 9.62
N VAL A 40 -9.19 47.40 8.75
CA VAL A 40 -9.99 47.40 7.52
C VAL A 40 -9.41 48.14 6.29
N THR A 41 -8.48 47.48 5.60
CA THR A 41 -8.40 47.32 4.12
C THR A 41 -7.11 46.58 3.78
N SER A 42 -7.16 45.26 3.61
CA SER A 42 -6.11 44.50 2.91
C SER A 42 -6.78 43.69 1.82
N GLY A 43 -6.42 43.93 0.56
CA GLY A 43 -6.83 43.08 -0.55
C GLY A 43 -7.30 43.78 -1.83
N TYR A 44 -7.08 45.08 -2.02
CA TYR A 44 -7.39 45.73 -3.30
C TYR A 44 -6.22 46.58 -3.76
N ASP A 45 -5.59 46.20 -4.87
CA ASP A 45 -4.66 47.06 -5.60
C ASP A 45 -5.44 47.94 -6.56
N VAL A 46 -5.48 49.25 -6.28
CA VAL A 46 -6.18 50.22 -7.12
C VAL A 46 -5.22 50.74 -8.18
N VAL A 47 -5.40 50.32 -9.44
CA VAL A 47 -4.71 50.92 -10.59
C VAL A 47 -5.55 52.04 -11.19
N GLU A 48 -5.18 53.30 -10.94
CA GLU A 48 -5.85 54.45 -11.59
C GLU A 48 -5.39 54.62 -13.05
N MET A 49 -6.27 54.29 -14.00
CA MET A 49 -6.21 54.80 -15.39
C MET A 49 -7.56 55.40 -15.82
N GLY A 50 -7.84 56.62 -15.36
CA GLY A 50 -8.99 57.41 -15.82
C GLY A 50 -10.32 57.09 -15.14
N ASP A 51 -11.39 57.70 -15.65
CA ASP A 51 -12.69 57.92 -14.99
C ASP A 51 -13.65 56.70 -15.00
N THR A 52 -13.10 55.48 -15.00
CA THR A 52 -13.89 54.23 -14.99
C THR A 52 -13.36 53.30 -13.90
N VAL A 53 -14.22 52.95 -12.94
CA VAL A 53 -13.95 51.98 -11.88
C VAL A 53 -14.31 50.60 -12.40
N TYR A 54 -13.33 49.71 -12.56
CA TYR A 54 -13.56 48.27 -12.65
C TYR A 54 -13.59 47.72 -11.22
N ILE A 55 -14.61 46.93 -10.91
CA ILE A 55 -14.60 46.09 -9.71
C ILE A 55 -13.93 44.80 -10.20
N GLU A 56 -12.68 44.55 -9.80
CA GLU A 56 -12.07 43.24 -10.01
C GLU A 56 -12.87 42.23 -9.18
N THR A 57 -13.60 41.38 -9.87
CA THR A 57 -13.95 40.07 -9.36
C THR A 57 -12.64 39.31 -9.16
N SER A 58 -12.51 38.76 -7.98
CA SER A 58 -11.39 38.00 -7.40
C SER A 58 -10.70 37.04 -8.38
N CYS A 59 -9.48 37.39 -8.81
CA CYS A 59 -8.56 36.43 -9.41
C CYS A 59 -8.08 35.40 -8.37
N PRO A 60 -7.70 34.19 -8.81
CA PRO A 60 -7.00 33.21 -7.98
C PRO A 60 -5.76 33.84 -7.33
N SER A 61 -5.49 33.49 -6.07
CA SER A 61 -4.30 33.97 -5.38
C SER A 61 -3.08 33.16 -5.83
N ASP A 62 -1.92 33.82 -5.98
CA ASP A 62 -0.63 33.15 -6.18
C ASP A 62 -0.25 32.36 -4.90
N ASP A 63 -0.96 31.28 -4.59
CA ASP A 63 -0.58 30.35 -3.54
C ASP A 63 0.46 29.33 -4.06
N ALA A 64 1.06 28.60 -3.14
CA ALA A 64 2.10 27.64 -3.51
C ALA A 64 1.52 26.34 -4.11
N SER A 65 0.21 26.10 -3.97
CA SER A 65 -0.52 24.95 -4.51
C SER A 65 -0.79 25.11 -6.01
N GLY A 66 -1.06 26.33 -6.47
CA GLY A 66 -1.53 26.60 -7.83
C GLY A 66 -3.00 26.21 -8.05
N ASP A 67 -3.76 26.02 -6.97
CA ASP A 67 -5.14 25.57 -6.87
C ASP A 67 -5.73 26.35 -5.67
N SER A 68 -6.57 27.36 -5.94
CA SER A 68 -6.90 28.38 -4.93
C SER A 68 -8.10 28.01 -4.06
N ASP A 69 -8.94 27.08 -4.49
CA ASP A 69 -10.11 26.60 -3.75
C ASP A 69 -9.99 25.15 -3.28
N ALA A 70 -8.91 24.47 -3.68
CA ALA A 70 -8.47 23.17 -3.21
C ALA A 70 -9.41 22.01 -3.58
N ASP A 71 -10.06 22.09 -4.75
CA ASP A 71 -10.88 21.01 -5.30
C ASP A 71 -10.07 19.98 -6.12
N GLY A 72 -8.80 20.28 -6.41
CA GLY A 72 -7.89 19.41 -7.14
C GLY A 72 -7.76 19.73 -8.63
N LEU A 73 -8.51 20.68 -9.19
CA LEU A 73 -8.30 21.23 -10.51
C LEU A 73 -7.39 22.47 -10.38
N LEU A 74 -6.31 22.54 -11.17
CA LEU A 74 -5.36 23.65 -11.02
C LEU A 74 -5.94 24.92 -11.64
N ASN A 75 -5.70 26.08 -11.02
CA ASN A 75 -6.15 27.41 -11.50
C ASN A 75 -5.93 27.64 -13.00
N GLY A 76 -4.84 27.12 -13.56
CA GLY A 76 -4.49 27.29 -14.98
C GLY A 76 -5.21 26.36 -15.97
N LEU A 77 -5.94 25.37 -15.45
CA LEU A 77 -6.89 24.53 -16.19
C LEU A 77 -8.31 25.10 -16.11
N GLU A 78 -8.63 25.73 -14.97
CA GLU A 78 -9.91 26.36 -14.71
C GLU A 78 -10.05 27.69 -15.45
N ASP A 79 -9.04 28.55 -15.38
CA ASP A 79 -8.91 29.82 -16.12
C ASP A 79 -7.77 29.70 -17.15
N VAL A 80 -8.12 29.13 -18.30
CA VAL A 80 -7.15 28.72 -19.33
C VAL A 80 -6.47 29.93 -19.95
N ASP A 81 -7.21 31.02 -20.12
CA ASP A 81 -6.70 32.24 -20.75
C ASP A 81 -6.17 33.29 -19.75
N ARG A 82 -6.39 33.05 -18.45
CA ARG A 82 -5.88 33.81 -17.31
C ARG A 82 -6.39 35.25 -17.28
N ASP A 83 -7.64 35.43 -17.64
CA ASP A 83 -8.29 36.73 -17.65
C ASP A 83 -9.17 37.01 -16.42
N CYS A 84 -9.25 36.03 -15.51
CA CYS A 84 -10.03 36.06 -14.26
C CYS A 84 -11.55 36.26 -14.48
N VAL A 85 -12.08 35.78 -15.61
CA VAL A 85 -13.49 35.73 -15.90
C VAL A 85 -13.86 34.30 -16.25
N VAL A 86 -14.87 33.75 -15.59
CA VAL A 86 -15.38 32.42 -15.96
C VAL A 86 -16.03 32.48 -17.35
N ASP A 87 -15.30 32.04 -18.36
CA ASP A 87 -15.73 32.03 -19.74
C ASP A 87 -16.46 30.73 -20.14
N VAL A 88 -17.03 30.72 -21.34
CA VAL A 88 -17.66 29.51 -21.88
C VAL A 88 -16.59 28.46 -22.16
N GLY A 89 -16.43 27.52 -21.25
CA GLY A 89 -15.33 26.55 -21.31
C GLY A 89 -14.69 26.30 -19.96
N GLU A 90 -14.87 27.23 -19.03
CA GLU A 90 -14.05 27.38 -17.82
C GLU A 90 -14.87 27.18 -16.55
N THR A 91 -14.16 26.88 -15.48
CA THR A 91 -14.64 26.83 -14.09
C THR A 91 -14.12 28.04 -13.31
N ASP A 92 -14.63 28.28 -12.10
CA ASP A 92 -14.26 29.42 -11.27
C ASP A 92 -13.13 29.05 -10.30
N PRO A 93 -11.87 29.50 -10.51
CA PRO A 93 -10.68 29.03 -9.75
C PRO A 93 -10.65 29.36 -8.25
N ILE A 94 -11.71 29.93 -7.72
CA ILE A 94 -11.87 30.33 -6.32
C ILE A 94 -13.15 29.76 -5.70
N LYS A 95 -13.82 28.87 -6.42
CA LYS A 95 -15.07 28.23 -6.03
C LYS A 95 -15.02 26.76 -6.46
N ALA A 96 -14.66 25.92 -5.49
CA ALA A 96 -14.52 24.46 -5.60
C ALA A 96 -15.70 23.71 -6.24
N ASP A 97 -16.87 24.33 -6.42
CA ASP A 97 -18.07 23.77 -7.03
C ASP A 97 -18.66 24.91 -7.86
N THR A 98 -18.37 24.97 -9.16
CA THR A 98 -18.67 26.12 -10.04
C THR A 98 -20.17 26.28 -10.26
N ASP A 99 -20.92 25.20 -10.45
CA ASP A 99 -22.34 25.25 -10.78
C ASP A 99 -23.30 25.19 -9.57
N GLY A 100 -22.78 24.81 -8.40
CA GLY A 100 -23.47 24.80 -7.12
C GLY A 100 -24.37 23.59 -6.87
N ASP A 101 -24.12 22.45 -7.51
CA ASP A 101 -24.92 21.23 -7.36
C ASP A 101 -24.54 20.39 -6.12
N GLY A 102 -23.34 20.64 -5.57
CA GLY A 102 -22.78 19.99 -4.39
C GLY A 102 -21.66 18.97 -4.65
N LEU A 103 -21.24 18.79 -5.92
CA LEU A 103 -20.03 18.07 -6.32
C LEU A 103 -18.93 19.11 -6.64
N GLU A 104 -17.67 18.80 -6.32
CA GLU A 104 -16.57 19.73 -6.56
C GLU A 104 -16.06 19.63 -8.01
N ASP A 105 -15.57 20.70 -8.63
CA ASP A 105 -15.24 20.69 -10.07
C ASP A 105 -14.16 19.65 -10.39
N GLY A 106 -13.18 19.50 -9.50
CA GLY A 106 -12.15 18.46 -9.58
C GLY A 106 -12.63 17.02 -9.31
N ASP A 107 -13.82 16.83 -8.74
CA ASP A 107 -14.51 15.53 -8.62
C ASP A 107 -15.35 15.22 -9.87
N GLU A 108 -15.82 16.25 -10.57
CA GLU A 108 -16.55 16.15 -11.83
C GLU A 108 -15.62 15.89 -13.03
N ASP A 109 -14.49 16.60 -13.10
CA ASP A 109 -13.37 16.30 -13.98
C ASP A 109 -12.45 15.24 -13.34
N ILE A 110 -12.92 13.99 -13.34
CA ILE A 110 -12.29 12.85 -12.67
C ILE A 110 -10.80 12.71 -13.02
N ASN A 111 -10.42 13.02 -14.27
CA ASN A 111 -9.05 12.91 -14.72
C ASN A 111 -8.26 14.24 -14.61
N ARG A 112 -8.92 15.32 -14.18
CA ARG A 112 -8.40 16.65 -13.84
C ARG A 112 -7.61 17.28 -14.97
N ASN A 113 -8.09 17.12 -16.20
CA ASN A 113 -7.40 17.64 -17.39
C ASN A 113 -7.94 18.98 -17.91
N GLY A 114 -8.95 19.53 -17.25
CA GLY A 114 -9.67 20.76 -17.59
C GLY A 114 -10.65 20.57 -18.75
N LYS A 115 -11.16 19.36 -19.00
CA LYS A 115 -12.12 19.10 -20.09
C LYS A 115 -13.14 18.04 -19.68
N VAL A 116 -14.39 18.31 -20.05
CA VAL A 116 -15.47 17.33 -19.95
C VAL A 116 -15.25 16.20 -20.96
N ASP A 117 -14.80 15.05 -20.46
CA ASP A 117 -14.63 13.82 -21.23
C ASP A 117 -15.88 12.91 -21.17
N PHE A 118 -15.86 11.84 -21.98
CA PHE A 118 -16.99 10.91 -22.01
C PHE A 118 -17.10 10.14 -20.70
N GLY A 119 -18.13 10.44 -19.93
CA GLY A 119 -18.42 9.76 -18.66
C GLY A 119 -18.26 10.68 -17.46
N GLU A 120 -17.63 11.84 -17.59
CA GLU A 120 -17.58 12.88 -16.56
C GLU A 120 -18.87 13.71 -16.56
N SER A 121 -19.19 14.32 -15.41
CA SER A 121 -20.16 15.40 -15.36
C SER A 121 -19.50 16.70 -15.83
N ASP A 122 -20.30 17.65 -16.31
CA ASP A 122 -19.84 18.95 -16.76
C ASP A 122 -19.90 19.91 -15.56
N PRO A 123 -18.75 20.38 -15.00
CA PRO A 123 -18.72 21.17 -13.75
C PRO A 123 -19.42 22.54 -13.80
N ARG A 124 -20.08 22.82 -14.91
CA ARG A 124 -20.77 24.08 -15.21
C ARG A 124 -22.27 23.85 -15.35
N LEU A 125 -22.75 22.61 -15.18
CA LEU A 125 -24.12 22.17 -15.37
C LEU A 125 -24.59 21.30 -14.21
N LEU A 126 -25.47 21.85 -13.38
CA LEU A 126 -26.12 21.17 -12.24
C LEU A 126 -26.69 19.75 -12.49
N ASP A 127 -26.91 19.38 -13.75
CA ASP A 127 -27.55 18.15 -14.22
C ASP A 127 -27.07 17.96 -15.67
N THR A 128 -25.94 17.24 -15.82
CA THR A 128 -25.20 17.10 -17.07
C THR A 128 -26.01 16.34 -18.13
N ASP A 129 -26.76 15.32 -17.71
CA ASP A 129 -27.51 14.46 -18.62
C ASP A 129 -28.98 14.90 -18.83
N GLY A 130 -29.46 15.80 -17.98
CA GLY A 130 -30.76 16.48 -18.06
C GLY A 130 -31.93 15.61 -17.63
N ASP A 131 -31.71 14.57 -16.83
CA ASP A 131 -32.76 13.64 -16.40
C ASP A 131 -33.60 14.16 -15.21
N GLY A 132 -33.12 15.21 -14.55
CA GLY A 132 -33.77 15.89 -13.42
C GLY A 132 -33.26 15.48 -12.04
N VAL A 133 -32.20 14.68 -11.94
CA VAL A 133 -31.34 14.49 -10.77
C VAL A 133 -30.11 15.42 -10.90
N LEU A 134 -29.50 15.84 -9.79
CA LEU A 134 -28.26 16.63 -9.85
C LEU A 134 -27.05 15.70 -9.92
N ASP A 135 -25.95 16.09 -10.57
CA ASP A 135 -24.76 15.25 -10.72
C ASP A 135 -24.19 14.80 -9.35
N ALA A 136 -24.20 15.67 -8.34
CA ALA A 136 -23.85 15.36 -6.95
C ALA A 136 -24.72 14.27 -6.29
N GLN A 137 -25.92 14.04 -6.82
CA GLN A 137 -26.84 12.99 -6.38
C GLN A 137 -26.75 11.74 -7.26
N GLU A 138 -25.96 11.81 -8.33
CA GLU A 138 -25.68 10.76 -9.29
C GLU A 138 -24.25 10.22 -9.16
N SER A 139 -23.40 10.77 -8.31
CA SER A 139 -21.97 10.41 -8.28
C SER A 139 -21.65 9.02 -7.71
N SER A 140 -22.58 8.40 -6.97
CA SER A 140 -22.55 6.94 -6.73
C SER A 140 -22.87 6.11 -7.99
N ALA A 141 -23.55 6.70 -8.97
CA ALA A 141 -23.83 6.15 -10.29
C ALA A 141 -22.76 6.51 -11.36
N LEU A 142 -22.00 7.61 -11.20
CA LEU A 142 -20.87 7.98 -12.08
C LEU A 142 -19.78 6.90 -12.10
N VAL A 143 -19.31 6.43 -10.94
CA VAL A 143 -18.39 5.27 -10.87
C VAL A 143 -18.94 4.08 -11.66
N CYS A 144 -20.26 3.94 -11.73
CA CYS A 144 -20.94 2.84 -12.41
C CYS A 144 -21.21 3.07 -13.91
N LEU A 145 -20.81 4.22 -14.47
CA LEU A 145 -20.87 4.47 -15.90
C LEU A 145 -19.76 3.69 -16.63
N PRO A 146 -20.08 2.87 -17.64
CA PRO A 146 -19.07 2.09 -18.38
C PRO A 146 -17.98 2.92 -19.08
N GLY A 147 -18.17 4.24 -19.22
CA GLY A 147 -17.20 5.18 -19.78
C GLY A 147 -16.07 5.57 -18.82
N LEU A 148 -16.29 5.40 -17.50
CA LEU A 148 -15.38 5.83 -16.43
C LEU A 148 -14.55 4.71 -15.81
N LEU A 149 -14.74 3.47 -16.25
CA LEU A 149 -13.87 2.38 -15.85
C LEU A 149 -12.49 2.57 -16.46
N ASP A 150 -11.46 2.30 -15.66
CA ASP A 150 -10.10 2.12 -16.19
C ASP A 150 -10.15 1.06 -17.29
N LEU A 151 -9.94 1.51 -18.51
CA LEU A 151 -10.08 0.65 -19.66
C LEU A 151 -8.90 -0.31 -19.67
N VAL A 152 -9.20 -1.60 -19.47
CA VAL A 152 -8.21 -2.66 -19.60
C VAL A 152 -8.25 -3.29 -20.99
N SER A 153 -7.09 -3.45 -21.60
CA SER A 153 -6.92 -4.15 -22.87
C SER A 153 -6.63 -5.63 -22.64
N ARG A 154 -7.42 -6.50 -23.26
CA ARG A 154 -7.18 -7.95 -23.25
C ARG A 154 -6.19 -8.35 -24.33
N LYS A 155 -5.17 -9.12 -23.95
CA LYS A 155 -4.26 -9.82 -24.86
C LYS A 155 -4.26 -11.32 -24.54
N LEU A 156 -4.31 -12.16 -25.57
CA LEU A 156 -4.20 -13.61 -25.41
C LEU A 156 -2.76 -14.03 -25.72
N VAL A 157 -2.09 -14.61 -24.73
CA VAL A 157 -0.69 -15.05 -24.79
C VAL A 157 -0.58 -16.44 -24.17
N ALA A 158 0.03 -17.39 -24.86
CA ALA A 158 0.24 -18.74 -24.34
C ALA A 158 -1.04 -19.40 -23.78
N GLU A 159 -2.19 -19.24 -24.43
CA GLU A 159 -3.50 -19.73 -23.95
C GLU A 159 -3.92 -19.15 -22.57
N THR A 160 -3.39 -17.98 -22.22
CA THR A 160 -3.71 -17.20 -21.02
C THR A 160 -4.11 -15.81 -21.45
N ASN A 161 -5.23 -15.31 -20.91
CA ASN A 161 -5.59 -13.92 -21.09
C ASN A 161 -4.81 -13.06 -20.09
N LEU A 162 -4.31 -11.94 -20.57
CA LEU A 162 -3.69 -10.87 -19.80
C LEU A 162 -4.52 -9.60 -19.99
N ALA A 163 -4.93 -8.96 -18.90
CA ALA A 163 -5.51 -7.64 -18.88
C ALA A 163 -4.44 -6.64 -18.43
N LEU A 164 -4.24 -5.59 -19.24
CA LEU A 164 -3.34 -4.47 -18.93
C LEU A 164 -4.14 -3.17 -19.04
N PRO A 165 -3.85 -2.13 -18.23
CA PRO A 165 -4.39 -0.80 -18.45
C PRO A 165 -4.15 -0.31 -19.89
N GLN A 166 -4.92 0.69 -20.34
CA GLN A 166 -4.60 1.40 -21.57
C GLN A 166 -3.21 2.06 -21.49
N GLY A 167 -2.59 2.33 -22.64
CA GLY A 167 -1.20 2.80 -22.72
C GLY A 167 -0.19 1.67 -22.93
N PHE A 168 -0.42 0.49 -22.34
CA PHE A 168 0.47 -0.65 -22.48
C PHE A 168 0.55 -1.20 -23.92
N THR A 169 1.79 -1.34 -24.38
CA THR A 169 2.13 -2.04 -25.61
C THR A 169 2.51 -3.49 -25.29
N VAL A 170 2.23 -4.43 -26.21
CA VAL A 170 2.53 -5.86 -26.02
C VAL A 170 3.17 -6.44 -27.28
N GLN A 171 4.30 -7.12 -27.10
CA GLN A 171 5.04 -7.82 -28.14
C GLN A 171 5.19 -9.31 -27.78
N SER A 172 4.82 -10.20 -28.70
CA SER A 172 4.89 -11.66 -28.47
C SER A 172 6.14 -12.30 -29.07
N TYR A 173 6.67 -13.31 -28.37
CA TYR A 173 7.89 -14.04 -28.72
C TYR A 173 7.66 -15.56 -28.67
N GLY A 174 8.58 -16.33 -29.29
CA GLY A 174 8.69 -17.79 -29.15
C GLY A 174 7.39 -18.58 -29.31
N ASP A 175 6.90 -18.76 -30.56
CA ASP A 175 5.63 -19.46 -30.87
C ASP A 175 4.43 -19.04 -29.97
N PHE A 176 4.40 -17.77 -29.50
CA PHE A 176 3.41 -17.19 -28.59
C PHE A 176 3.42 -17.73 -27.14
N ASN A 177 4.52 -18.35 -26.70
CA ASN A 177 4.68 -18.85 -25.32
C ASN A 177 5.15 -17.76 -24.33
N ALA A 178 5.57 -16.60 -24.84
CA ALA A 178 5.90 -15.43 -24.03
C ALA A 178 5.46 -14.14 -24.72
N SER A 179 5.23 -13.09 -23.94
CA SER A 179 5.06 -11.73 -24.44
C SER A 179 5.63 -10.72 -23.46
N ALA A 180 6.41 -9.77 -23.97
CA ALA A 180 6.79 -8.58 -23.22
C ALA A 180 5.69 -7.52 -23.35
N PHE A 181 5.52 -6.73 -22.31
CA PHE A 181 4.69 -5.54 -22.30
C PHE A 181 5.45 -4.34 -21.74
N SER A 182 5.03 -3.15 -22.10
CA SER A 182 5.62 -1.91 -21.58
C SER A 182 4.69 -0.73 -21.72
N ASP A 183 4.74 0.14 -20.71
CA ASP A 183 4.25 1.51 -20.74
C ASP A 183 5.45 2.45 -20.54
N TRP A 184 5.75 3.22 -21.57
CA TRP A 184 6.96 4.07 -21.58
C TRP A 184 6.78 5.37 -20.81
N GLU A 185 5.54 5.83 -20.66
CA GLU A 185 5.22 7.06 -19.92
C GLU A 185 5.29 6.78 -18.42
N LEU A 186 4.79 5.62 -17.99
CA LEU A 186 4.88 5.16 -16.59
C LEU A 186 6.22 4.50 -16.24
N GLY A 187 7.08 4.20 -17.22
CA GLY A 187 8.36 3.52 -16.99
C GLY A 187 8.23 2.08 -16.50
N VAL A 188 7.11 1.42 -16.78
CA VAL A 188 6.80 0.04 -16.36
C VAL A 188 7.03 -0.93 -17.51
N PHE A 189 7.86 -1.94 -17.28
CA PHE A 189 8.24 -2.94 -18.26
C PHE A 189 7.99 -4.33 -17.69
N GLY A 190 7.51 -5.28 -18.48
CA GLY A 190 7.23 -6.59 -17.93
C GLY A 190 7.03 -7.65 -18.98
N PHE A 191 6.75 -8.88 -18.54
CA PHE A 191 6.41 -9.96 -19.44
C PHE A 191 5.49 -10.98 -18.80
N LEU A 192 4.79 -11.72 -19.65
CA LEU A 192 4.10 -12.94 -19.31
C LEU A 192 4.72 -14.10 -20.07
N ALA A 193 5.13 -15.15 -19.37
CA ALA A 193 5.73 -16.34 -19.97
C ALA A 193 5.15 -17.62 -19.35
N LEU A 194 4.98 -18.63 -20.20
CA LEU A 194 4.57 -19.96 -19.78
C LEU A 194 5.80 -20.76 -19.33
N THR A 195 5.70 -21.40 -18.16
CA THR A 195 6.80 -22.11 -17.51
C THR A 195 6.48 -23.59 -17.33
N ASP A 196 7.51 -24.42 -17.08
CA ASP A 196 7.37 -25.88 -17.04
C ASP A 196 6.45 -26.37 -15.91
N GLY A 197 5.47 -27.19 -16.30
CA GLY A 197 4.32 -27.59 -15.49
C GLY A 197 4.43 -28.91 -14.72
N ASP A 198 5.49 -29.68 -14.93
CA ASP A 198 5.50 -31.07 -14.45
C ASP A 198 5.80 -31.20 -12.95
N ASN A 199 6.31 -30.14 -12.29
CA ASN A 199 6.53 -30.16 -10.85
C ASN A 199 5.25 -29.77 -10.10
N PRO A 200 4.65 -30.66 -9.28
CA PRO A 200 3.45 -30.33 -8.50
C PRO A 200 3.73 -29.35 -7.34
N ASP A 201 4.99 -29.19 -6.94
CA ASP A 201 5.41 -28.27 -5.88
C ASP A 201 5.71 -26.89 -6.50
N LEU A 202 4.82 -25.92 -6.27
CA LEU A 202 4.94 -24.57 -6.83
C LEU A 202 6.09 -23.79 -6.17
N THR A 203 6.34 -24.00 -4.89
CA THR A 203 7.42 -23.37 -4.13
C THR A 203 8.78 -23.81 -4.70
N ALA A 204 8.95 -25.10 -4.98
CA ALA A 204 10.17 -25.60 -5.64
C ALA A 204 10.38 -25.02 -7.06
N VAL A 205 9.31 -24.76 -7.80
CA VAL A 205 9.40 -24.08 -9.12
C VAL A 205 9.85 -22.63 -8.95
N TRP A 206 9.29 -21.94 -7.96
CA TRP A 206 9.64 -20.56 -7.64
C TRP A 206 11.09 -20.43 -7.16
N GLU A 207 11.58 -21.28 -6.26
CA GLU A 207 12.96 -21.27 -5.79
C GLU A 207 13.96 -21.51 -6.94
N ALA A 208 13.70 -22.50 -7.80
CA ALA A 208 14.54 -22.78 -8.96
C ALA A 208 14.60 -21.60 -9.94
N ARG A 209 13.51 -20.85 -10.04
CA ARG A 209 13.43 -19.64 -10.86
C ARG A 209 14.20 -18.47 -10.25
N LEU A 210 14.10 -18.24 -8.94
CA LEU A 210 14.93 -17.24 -8.26
C LEU A 210 16.43 -17.52 -8.46
N GLN A 211 16.84 -18.79 -8.41
CA GLN A 211 18.21 -19.19 -8.73
C GLN A 211 18.61 -18.83 -10.18
N SER A 212 17.69 -18.99 -11.14
CA SER A 212 17.95 -18.63 -12.54
C SER A 212 18.18 -17.12 -12.71
N TYR A 213 17.46 -16.28 -11.96
CA TYR A 213 17.59 -14.82 -11.99
C TYR A 213 18.92 -14.35 -11.43
N SER A 214 19.38 -14.95 -10.34
CA SER A 214 20.68 -14.60 -9.78
C SER A 214 21.85 -15.08 -10.64
N SER A 215 21.65 -16.15 -11.41
CA SER A 215 22.65 -16.64 -12.37
C SER A 215 22.78 -15.79 -13.64
N SER A 216 21.86 -14.84 -13.88
CA SER A 216 21.84 -14.02 -15.10
C SER A 216 22.83 -12.85 -15.08
N GLY A 217 23.67 -12.74 -14.04
CA GLY A 217 24.70 -11.69 -13.92
C GLY A 217 24.27 -10.46 -13.11
N PHE A 218 23.05 -10.45 -12.59
CA PHE A 218 22.55 -9.42 -11.67
C PHE A 218 22.14 -10.08 -10.36
N ASN A 219 22.70 -9.58 -9.25
CA ASN A 219 22.40 -10.08 -7.92
C ASN A 219 21.22 -9.28 -7.34
N THR A 220 20.20 -9.98 -6.84
CA THR A 220 19.08 -9.42 -6.07
C THR A 220 19.51 -9.12 -4.63
N GLN A 221 18.94 -8.08 -4.02
CA GLN A 221 19.27 -7.69 -2.63
C GLN A 221 18.11 -7.82 -1.63
N THR A 222 16.88 -7.92 -2.09
CA THR A 222 15.71 -7.94 -1.21
C THR A 222 14.67 -8.87 -1.78
N LEU A 223 14.00 -9.64 -0.92
CA LEU A 223 12.87 -10.49 -1.27
C LEU A 223 11.76 -10.30 -0.24
N SER A 224 10.55 -10.00 -0.69
CA SER A 224 9.33 -10.38 0.02
C SER A 224 8.60 -11.45 -0.78
N SER A 225 7.91 -12.37 -0.10
CA SER A 225 7.04 -13.30 -0.82
C SER A 225 5.84 -13.75 0.00
N HIS A 226 4.77 -14.02 -0.74
CA HIS A 226 3.48 -14.44 -0.22
C HIS A 226 2.96 -15.62 -1.02
N GLU A 227 2.62 -16.71 -0.33
CA GLU A 227 1.93 -17.84 -0.93
C GLU A 227 0.43 -17.69 -0.70
N PHE A 228 -0.34 -17.70 -1.79
CA PHE A 228 -1.78 -17.53 -1.73
C PHE A 228 -2.48 -18.46 -2.73
N PHE A 229 -3.79 -18.54 -2.64
CA PHE A 229 -4.60 -19.17 -3.66
C PHE A 229 -5.28 -18.07 -4.49
N SER A 230 -5.00 -18.04 -5.79
CA SER A 230 -5.79 -17.24 -6.73
C SER A 230 -7.27 -17.56 -6.59
N TRP A 231 -8.13 -16.58 -6.84
CA TRP A 231 -9.57 -16.74 -6.72
C TRP A 231 -10.14 -17.79 -7.67
N SER A 232 -11.30 -18.31 -7.25
CA SER A 232 -12.20 -19.03 -8.11
C SER A 232 -12.88 -18.08 -9.10
N LEU A 233 -12.60 -18.22 -10.39
CA LEU A 233 -13.49 -17.70 -11.43
C LEU A 233 -14.78 -18.54 -11.46
N GLN A 234 -15.91 -17.94 -11.84
CA GLN A 234 -17.16 -18.70 -12.05
C GLN A 234 -17.31 -19.10 -13.52
N GLU A 235 -17.72 -20.34 -13.77
CA GLU A 235 -18.17 -20.81 -15.09
C GLU A 235 -19.63 -21.30 -14.96
N GLY A 236 -20.57 -20.43 -15.32
CA GLY A 236 -22.00 -20.67 -15.05
C GLY A 236 -22.29 -20.80 -13.56
N SER A 237 -22.88 -21.94 -13.13
CA SER A 237 -23.23 -22.18 -11.72
C SER A 237 -22.17 -22.92 -10.89
N GLN A 238 -20.98 -23.17 -11.46
CA GLN A 238 -19.90 -23.88 -10.79
C GLN A 238 -18.67 -22.97 -10.63
N PRO A 239 -18.14 -22.79 -9.40
CA PRO A 239 -16.87 -22.10 -9.20
C PRO A 239 -15.71 -22.99 -9.69
N LEU A 240 -14.80 -22.42 -10.47
CA LEU A 240 -13.49 -23.03 -10.72
C LEU A 240 -12.72 -23.08 -9.41
N SER A 241 -11.89 -24.11 -9.22
CA SER A 241 -11.12 -24.21 -7.97
C SER A 241 -10.03 -23.12 -7.92
N PRO A 242 -9.89 -22.41 -6.78
CA PRO A 242 -8.75 -21.55 -6.50
C PRO A 242 -7.43 -22.26 -6.81
N ARG A 243 -6.47 -21.55 -7.40
CA ARG A 243 -5.18 -22.16 -7.84
C ARG A 243 -4.03 -21.58 -7.04
N PRO A 244 -3.05 -22.40 -6.64
CA PRO A 244 -1.91 -21.89 -5.88
C PRO A 244 -1.14 -20.88 -6.71
N ALA A 245 -0.74 -19.81 -6.05
CA ALA A 245 0.01 -18.69 -6.59
C ALA A 245 1.06 -18.25 -5.58
N ILE A 246 2.18 -17.73 -6.08
CA ILE A 246 3.21 -17.11 -5.27
C ILE A 246 3.44 -15.72 -5.85
N ARG A 247 3.23 -14.70 -5.03
CA ARG A 247 3.65 -13.33 -5.31
C ARG A 247 4.99 -13.09 -4.64
N SER A 248 5.87 -12.37 -5.29
CA SER A 248 7.15 -11.95 -4.73
C SER A 248 7.52 -10.56 -5.22
N SER A 249 8.16 -9.79 -4.36
CA SER A 249 8.80 -8.53 -4.74
C SER A 249 10.30 -8.67 -4.51
N PHE A 250 11.11 -8.19 -5.45
CA PHE A 250 12.55 -8.13 -5.25
C PHE A 250 13.19 -6.89 -5.88
N ARG A 251 14.33 -6.51 -5.31
CA ARG A 251 15.09 -5.33 -5.70
C ARG A 251 16.45 -5.70 -6.27
N TYR A 252 16.83 -5.04 -7.37
CA TYR A 252 18.18 -5.05 -7.93
C TYR A 252 18.83 -3.70 -7.71
N THR A 253 19.94 -3.68 -7.01
CA THR A 253 20.72 -2.48 -6.70
C THR A 253 22.06 -2.51 -7.43
N PHE A 254 22.53 -1.35 -7.86
CA PHE A 254 23.77 -1.14 -8.61
C PHE A 254 24.62 -0.05 -7.95
N GLY A 255 25.92 -0.02 -8.26
CA GLY A 255 26.84 0.98 -7.74
C GLY A 255 27.42 0.66 -6.36
N ALA A 256 28.18 1.59 -5.80
CA ALA A 256 28.95 1.35 -4.58
C ALA A 256 28.06 0.97 -3.38
N GLY A 257 28.37 -0.15 -2.73
CA GLY A 257 27.56 -0.70 -1.63
C GLY A 257 26.54 -1.75 -2.07
N SER A 258 26.29 -1.87 -3.38
CA SER A 258 25.37 -2.86 -3.93
C SER A 258 26.03 -4.22 -4.18
N ALA A 259 25.21 -5.23 -4.50
CA ALA A 259 25.68 -6.54 -4.95
C ALA A 259 26.30 -6.52 -6.37
N ASN A 260 26.25 -5.39 -7.08
CA ASN A 260 26.89 -5.16 -8.38
C ASN A 260 27.65 -3.81 -8.40
N PRO A 261 28.78 -3.71 -7.66
CA PRO A 261 29.44 -2.43 -7.39
C PRO A 261 30.16 -1.81 -8.59
N ASP A 262 30.43 -2.59 -9.63
CA ASP A 262 31.17 -2.17 -10.83
C ASP A 262 30.24 -1.68 -11.96
N ALA A 263 28.92 -1.84 -11.81
CA ALA A 263 27.92 -1.36 -12.76
C ALA A 263 27.21 -0.11 -12.21
N GLU A 264 27.06 0.93 -13.05
CA GLU A 264 26.37 2.18 -12.67
C GLU A 264 24.83 2.04 -12.69
N GLY A 265 24.31 0.96 -13.26
CA GLY A 265 22.88 0.68 -13.42
C GLY A 265 22.59 -0.04 -14.74
N ILE A 266 21.38 -0.59 -14.85
CA ILE A 266 20.80 -1.04 -16.13
C ILE A 266 19.40 -0.46 -16.24
N SER A 267 18.84 -0.46 -17.45
CA SER A 267 17.46 -0.01 -17.65
C SER A 267 16.45 -1.10 -17.31
N ALA A 268 15.21 -0.70 -17.00
CA ALA A 268 14.15 -1.63 -16.63
C ALA A 268 13.78 -2.61 -17.77
N ASP A 269 13.83 -2.15 -19.03
CA ASP A 269 13.63 -2.99 -20.21
C ASP A 269 14.76 -4.02 -20.40
N GLN A 270 16.02 -3.63 -20.13
CA GLN A 270 17.15 -4.56 -20.15
C GLN A 270 17.02 -5.64 -19.08
N LEU A 271 16.62 -5.27 -17.86
CA LEU A 271 16.38 -6.25 -16.80
C LEU A 271 15.23 -7.19 -17.17
N ARG A 272 14.10 -6.65 -17.66
CA ARG A 272 12.97 -7.46 -18.16
C ARG A 272 13.45 -8.50 -19.16
N ASP A 273 14.24 -8.10 -20.16
CA ASP A 273 14.69 -8.98 -21.23
C ASP A 273 15.66 -10.04 -20.72
N HIS A 274 16.56 -9.70 -19.79
CA HIS A 274 17.42 -10.66 -19.12
C HIS A 274 16.62 -11.69 -18.29
N LEU A 275 15.61 -11.26 -17.54
CA LEU A 275 14.76 -12.16 -16.76
C LEU A 275 13.92 -13.08 -17.66
N LEU A 276 13.40 -12.54 -18.77
CA LEU A 276 12.65 -13.33 -19.76
C LEU A 276 13.56 -14.37 -20.42
N MET A 277 14.78 -13.98 -20.80
CA MET A 277 15.79 -14.89 -21.34
C MET A 277 16.20 -15.96 -20.33
N ALA A 278 16.43 -15.60 -19.07
CA ALA A 278 16.78 -16.55 -18.00
C ALA A 278 15.67 -17.60 -17.79
N LEU A 279 14.41 -17.18 -17.90
CA LEU A 279 13.25 -18.05 -17.72
C LEU A 279 12.95 -18.94 -18.93
N THR A 280 13.09 -18.42 -20.14
CA THR A 280 12.58 -19.07 -21.37
C THR A 280 13.65 -19.53 -22.34
N GLY A 281 14.89 -19.05 -22.19
CA GLY A 281 15.98 -19.24 -23.16
C GLY A 281 15.79 -18.49 -24.48
N LEU A 282 14.82 -17.58 -24.57
CA LEU A 282 14.60 -16.76 -25.77
C LEU A 282 15.67 -15.67 -25.87
N GLU A 283 16.32 -15.57 -27.02
CA GLU A 283 17.18 -14.42 -27.36
C GLU A 283 16.29 -13.28 -27.87
N LEU A 284 16.38 -12.12 -27.21
CA LEU A 284 15.65 -10.91 -27.56
C LEU A 284 16.63 -9.93 -28.23
N GLU A 285 16.18 -9.24 -29.29
CA GLU A 285 16.97 -8.15 -29.89
C GLU A 285 16.84 -6.91 -29.01
N ASP A 286 17.97 -6.30 -28.64
CA ASP A 286 18.01 -5.04 -27.87
C ASP A 286 17.25 -3.95 -28.62
N VAL A 287 16.08 -3.56 -28.13
CA VAL A 287 15.30 -2.45 -28.71
C VAL A 287 14.90 -1.47 -27.62
N VAL A 288 15.65 -0.36 -27.64
CA VAL A 288 15.44 0.95 -26.99
C VAL A 288 15.59 0.97 -25.47
N GLU A 289 16.73 1.52 -25.04
CA GLU A 289 17.16 1.66 -23.65
C GLU A 289 16.36 2.77 -22.94
N ALA A 290 15.49 2.39 -22.01
CA ALA A 290 15.03 3.31 -20.96
C ALA A 290 16.26 3.84 -20.18
N PRO A 291 16.15 4.95 -19.42
CA PRO A 291 17.31 5.43 -18.66
C PRO A 291 17.83 4.35 -17.70
N PRO A 292 19.16 4.23 -17.54
CA PRO A 292 19.72 3.31 -16.56
C PRO A 292 19.27 3.73 -15.17
N CYS A 293 18.91 2.74 -14.36
CA CYS A 293 18.45 2.94 -13.01
C CYS A 293 19.41 2.25 -12.03
N PRO A 294 19.83 2.94 -10.95
CA PRO A 294 20.68 2.34 -9.92
C PRO A 294 19.93 1.32 -9.07
N GLU A 295 18.59 1.34 -9.10
CA GLU A 295 17.76 0.52 -8.23
C GLU A 295 16.45 0.13 -8.94
N LEU A 296 16.32 -1.12 -9.35
CA LEU A 296 15.16 -1.63 -10.06
C LEU A 296 14.31 -2.48 -9.12
N MET A 297 13.00 -2.26 -9.15
CA MET A 297 12.03 -3.08 -8.45
C MET A 297 11.36 -4.06 -9.40
N VAL A 298 11.10 -5.26 -8.90
CA VAL A 298 10.49 -6.34 -9.66
C VAL A 298 9.34 -6.92 -8.86
N SER A 299 8.16 -6.89 -9.46
CA SER A 299 6.96 -7.56 -8.94
C SER A 299 6.73 -8.83 -9.76
N ASP A 300 6.67 -9.95 -9.07
CA ASP A 300 6.64 -11.28 -9.66
C ASP A 300 5.43 -12.07 -9.17
N LEU A 301 4.64 -12.58 -10.12
CA LEU A 301 3.64 -13.60 -9.89
C LEU A 301 4.01 -14.91 -10.59
N LEU A 302 4.01 -16.01 -9.82
CA LEU A 302 3.95 -17.38 -10.33
C LEU A 302 2.58 -17.99 -10.05
N LEU A 303 1.81 -18.32 -11.09
CA LEU A 303 0.47 -18.90 -10.96
C LEU A 303 0.40 -20.30 -11.58
N ARG A 304 -0.20 -21.26 -10.86
CA ARG A 304 -0.55 -22.58 -11.42
C ARG A 304 -1.81 -22.49 -12.29
N ARG A 305 -1.78 -23.14 -13.46
CA ARG A 305 -2.91 -23.30 -14.39
C ARG A 305 -3.61 -24.65 -14.23
N GLU A 306 -4.79 -24.75 -14.83
CA GLU A 306 -5.62 -25.97 -14.87
C GLU A 306 -4.98 -27.14 -15.62
N ASP A 307 -4.17 -26.85 -16.64
CA ASP A 307 -3.46 -27.86 -17.43
C ASP A 307 -2.18 -28.37 -16.73
N GLY A 308 -1.98 -27.98 -15.47
CA GLY A 308 -0.79 -28.32 -14.67
C GLY A 308 0.40 -27.40 -14.94
N LYS A 309 0.39 -26.58 -16.00
CA LYS A 309 1.47 -25.63 -16.30
C LYS A 309 1.44 -24.44 -15.37
N SER A 310 2.52 -23.67 -15.35
CA SER A 310 2.60 -22.43 -14.60
C SER A 310 2.80 -21.24 -15.52
N VAL A 311 2.40 -20.06 -15.09
CA VAL A 311 2.64 -18.79 -15.77
C VAL A 311 3.40 -17.88 -14.82
N ALA A 312 4.44 -17.26 -15.36
CA ALA A 312 5.15 -16.18 -14.72
C ALA A 312 4.69 -14.85 -15.33
N LEU A 313 4.21 -13.93 -14.49
CA LEU A 313 3.92 -12.56 -14.86
C LEU A 313 4.86 -11.66 -14.04
N ILE A 314 5.73 -10.92 -14.71
CA ILE A 314 6.70 -10.02 -14.08
C ILE A 314 6.47 -8.61 -14.56
N ALA A 315 6.54 -7.65 -13.63
CA ALA A 315 6.67 -6.23 -13.90
C ALA A 315 7.97 -5.70 -13.26
N VAL A 316 8.62 -4.77 -13.93
CA VAL A 316 9.92 -4.18 -13.62
C VAL A 316 9.81 -2.67 -13.83
N LEU A 317 10.35 -1.90 -12.88
CA LEU A 317 10.43 -0.46 -12.96
C LEU A 317 11.64 0.07 -12.18
N CYS A 318 11.95 1.35 -12.37
CA CYS A 318 12.93 2.05 -11.56
C CYS A 318 12.35 2.43 -10.20
N ALA A 319 13.10 2.26 -9.11
CA ALA A 319 12.68 2.65 -7.78
C ALA A 319 12.40 4.16 -7.69
N GLN A 320 13.18 4.98 -8.39
CA GLN A 320 12.95 6.42 -8.50
C GLN A 320 11.56 6.74 -9.07
N THR A 321 11.03 5.91 -9.98
CA THR A 321 9.67 6.09 -10.49
C THR A 321 8.62 5.96 -9.38
N LEU A 322 8.82 5.11 -8.38
CA LEU A 322 7.90 5.04 -7.22
C LEU A 322 8.05 6.21 -6.26
N GLU A 323 9.24 6.80 -6.16
CA GLU A 323 9.44 8.00 -5.36
C GLU A 323 8.74 9.21 -6.00
N GLU A 324 8.76 9.30 -7.33
CA GLU A 324 8.11 10.37 -8.11
C GLU A 324 6.61 10.12 -8.30
N HIS A 325 6.21 8.86 -8.46
CA HIS A 325 4.86 8.40 -8.76
C HIS A 325 4.46 7.21 -7.86
N PRO A 326 4.19 7.43 -6.56
CA PRO A 326 3.85 6.38 -5.61
C PRO A 326 2.64 5.52 -6.02
N GLU A 327 1.71 6.09 -6.80
CA GLU A 327 0.55 5.41 -7.36
C GLU A 327 0.93 4.21 -8.26
N THR A 328 2.13 4.22 -8.84
CA THR A 328 2.63 3.13 -9.69
C THR A 328 2.82 1.84 -8.90
N GLN A 329 2.97 1.92 -7.56
CA GLN A 329 3.02 0.73 -6.71
C GLN A 329 1.75 -0.12 -6.83
N PHE A 330 0.58 0.52 -6.94
CA PHE A 330 -0.69 -0.20 -7.07
C PHE A 330 -0.78 -0.98 -8.38
N LEU A 331 -0.20 -0.44 -9.46
CA LEU A 331 -0.14 -1.15 -10.74
C LEU A 331 0.72 -2.42 -10.65
N LEU A 332 1.83 -2.39 -9.91
CA LEU A 332 2.65 -3.58 -9.67
C LEU A 332 1.93 -4.62 -8.84
N ASP A 333 1.18 -4.16 -7.84
CA ASP A 333 0.35 -5.01 -7.00
C ASP A 333 -0.77 -5.67 -7.82
N ASP A 334 -1.40 -4.92 -8.73
CA ASP A 334 -2.45 -5.42 -9.62
C ASP A 334 -1.96 -6.46 -10.63
N LEU A 335 -0.73 -6.27 -11.14
CA LEU A 335 -0.11 -7.24 -12.03
C LEU A 335 0.32 -8.51 -11.27
N ALA A 336 0.69 -8.41 -9.99
CA ALA A 336 1.18 -9.54 -9.22
C ALA A 336 0.17 -10.20 -8.28
N ASN A 337 -1.04 -9.63 -8.13
CA ASN A 337 -2.12 -10.27 -7.38
C ASN A 337 -2.89 -11.31 -8.21
N ALA A 338 -2.42 -11.60 -9.42
CA ALA A 338 -2.97 -12.52 -10.43
C ALA A 338 -4.30 -12.10 -11.10
N THR A 339 -5.00 -11.04 -10.65
CA THR A 339 -6.33 -10.68 -11.21
C THR A 339 -6.25 -10.24 -12.66
N ALA A 340 -5.08 -9.77 -13.07
CA ALA A 340 -4.73 -9.48 -14.44
C ALA A 340 -4.72 -10.72 -15.37
N VAL A 341 -4.75 -11.95 -14.85
CA VAL A 341 -4.69 -13.17 -15.68
C VAL A 341 -5.90 -14.08 -15.55
N ALA A 342 -6.33 -14.65 -16.68
CA ALA A 342 -7.43 -15.62 -16.73
C ALA A 342 -7.20 -16.72 -17.78
N PRO A 343 -7.88 -17.88 -17.68
CA PRO A 343 -7.84 -18.90 -18.72
C PRO A 343 -8.30 -18.36 -20.08
N ALA A 344 -7.75 -18.85 -21.20
CA ALA A 344 -8.07 -18.40 -22.56
C ALA A 344 -9.57 -18.32 -22.89
N ALA A 345 -10.38 -19.21 -22.31
CA ALA A 345 -11.81 -19.29 -22.56
C ALA A 345 -12.57 -18.04 -22.11
N PHE A 346 -12.05 -17.29 -21.13
CA PHE A 346 -12.70 -16.10 -20.59
C PHE A 346 -12.57 -14.90 -21.55
N LEU A 347 -13.60 -14.05 -21.53
CA LEU A 347 -13.68 -12.80 -22.29
C LEU A 347 -13.74 -11.62 -21.29
N THR A 348 -13.12 -10.50 -21.66
CA THR A 348 -13.28 -9.23 -20.96
C THR A 348 -14.48 -8.50 -21.56
N ALA A 349 -15.64 -8.53 -20.90
CA ALA A 349 -16.79 -7.69 -21.29
C ALA A 349 -17.88 -7.57 -20.20
N GLY A 350 -17.59 -7.87 -18.93
CA GLY A 350 -18.52 -7.66 -17.84
C GLY A 350 -18.10 -6.48 -16.98
N THR A 351 -18.69 -5.32 -17.21
CA THR A 351 -18.66 -4.22 -16.23
C THR A 351 -19.68 -4.55 -15.14
N LEU A 352 -19.22 -4.55 -13.90
CA LEU A 352 -20.08 -4.62 -12.73
C LEU A 352 -19.98 -3.33 -11.95
N CYS A 353 -21.11 -2.98 -11.35
CA CYS A 353 -21.24 -1.93 -10.36
C CYS A 353 -22.02 -2.53 -9.20
N GLU A 354 -21.52 -2.36 -8.00
CA GLU A 354 -22.19 -2.77 -6.78
C GLU A 354 -22.02 -1.73 -5.68
N GLU A 355 -23.05 -1.59 -4.86
CA GLU A 355 -23.02 -0.80 -3.63
C GLU A 355 -22.67 -1.76 -2.48
N LEU A 356 -21.67 -1.37 -1.68
CA LEU A 356 -21.19 -2.12 -0.53
C LEU A 356 -21.73 -1.51 0.76
N ASP A 357 -22.12 -2.38 1.69
CA ASP A 357 -22.45 -1.95 3.06
C ASP A 357 -21.17 -1.44 3.75
N PRO A 358 -21.09 -0.18 4.19
CA PRO A 358 -19.88 0.34 4.82
C PRO A 358 -19.58 -0.38 6.14
N VAL A 359 -18.32 -0.77 6.33
CA VAL A 359 -17.86 -1.29 7.63
C VAL A 359 -17.65 -0.11 8.59
N THR A 360 -18.66 0.19 9.41
CA THR A 360 -18.59 1.26 10.43
C THR A 360 -17.93 0.81 11.74
N ALA A 361 -17.80 -0.51 11.93
CA ALA A 361 -17.10 -1.07 13.08
C ALA A 361 -15.59 -0.88 12.96
N ARG A 362 -14.94 -0.41 14.03
CA ARG A 362 -13.47 -0.34 14.11
C ARG A 362 -12.94 -1.45 15.02
N PRO A 363 -12.63 -2.65 14.47
CA PRO A 363 -12.11 -3.75 15.26
C PRO A 363 -10.70 -3.43 15.82
N LEU A 364 -10.32 -4.12 16.89
CA LEU A 364 -9.03 -3.93 17.56
C LEU A 364 -7.95 -4.85 16.99
N LEU A 365 -6.85 -4.26 16.52
CA LEU A 365 -5.62 -4.94 16.09
C LEU A 365 -4.53 -4.75 17.15
N GLU A 366 -3.91 -5.83 17.59
CA GLU A 366 -2.72 -5.82 18.45
C GLU A 366 -1.52 -6.33 17.67
N VAL A 367 -0.50 -5.48 17.51
CA VAL A 367 0.76 -5.83 16.86
C VAL A 367 1.83 -6.10 17.92
N LEU A 368 2.43 -7.29 17.89
CA LEU A 368 3.55 -7.65 18.74
C LEU A 368 4.82 -7.76 17.90
N TRP A 369 5.77 -6.86 18.14
CA TRP A 369 7.11 -6.91 17.58
C TRP A 369 8.00 -7.79 18.46
N VAL A 370 8.53 -8.88 17.90
CA VAL A 370 9.52 -9.74 18.54
C VAL A 370 10.86 -9.45 17.89
N VAL A 371 11.66 -8.60 18.53
CA VAL A 371 12.91 -8.08 17.97
C VAL A 371 14.08 -8.87 18.55
N ASP A 372 14.89 -9.40 17.67
CA ASP A 372 16.19 -9.95 18.03
C ASP A 372 17.07 -8.88 18.65
N ASN A 373 17.43 -9.11 19.91
CA ASN A 373 18.19 -8.19 20.74
C ASN A 373 19.69 -8.50 20.74
N SER A 374 20.18 -9.31 19.79
CA SER A 374 21.60 -9.57 19.59
C SER A 374 22.38 -8.31 19.18
N ALA A 375 23.70 -8.34 19.35
CA ALA A 375 24.56 -7.21 18.98
C ALA A 375 24.78 -7.09 17.47
N SER A 376 24.59 -8.17 16.71
CA SER A 376 24.72 -8.17 15.24
C SER A 376 23.58 -7.41 14.57
N MET A 377 22.42 -7.33 15.23
CA MET A 377 21.20 -6.67 14.76
C MET A 377 21.18 -5.14 14.89
N HIS A 378 22.30 -4.50 15.24
CA HIS A 378 22.29 -3.06 15.57
C HIS A 378 21.81 -2.19 14.41
N ALA A 379 22.29 -2.43 13.19
CA ALA A 379 21.92 -1.62 12.03
C ALA A 379 20.45 -1.87 11.63
N GLU A 380 20.01 -3.12 11.72
CA GLU A 380 18.67 -3.59 11.42
C GLU A 380 17.66 -3.03 12.43
N GLN A 381 18.02 -2.94 13.72
CA GLN A 381 17.22 -2.29 14.75
C GLN A 381 17.05 -0.79 14.51
N GLU A 382 18.11 -0.10 14.07
CA GLU A 382 18.03 1.32 13.70
C GLU A 382 17.13 1.52 12.47
N ALA A 383 17.27 0.69 11.44
CA ALA A 383 16.41 0.71 10.26
C ALA A 383 14.94 0.42 10.63
N LEU A 384 14.69 -0.55 11.50
CA LEU A 384 13.37 -0.87 11.99
C LEU A 384 12.75 0.27 12.81
N ALA A 385 13.53 0.93 13.65
CA ALA A 385 13.07 2.10 14.39
C ALA A 385 12.62 3.23 13.44
N VAL A 386 13.35 3.47 12.34
CA VAL A 386 12.94 4.45 11.32
C VAL A 386 11.59 4.08 10.69
N ALA A 387 11.37 2.79 10.41
CA ALA A 387 10.12 2.29 9.81
C ALA A 387 8.87 2.43 10.72
N MET A 388 9.04 2.71 12.02
CA MET A 388 7.92 2.89 12.95
C MET A 388 7.06 4.12 12.63
N GLY A 389 7.63 5.15 12.00
CA GLY A 389 6.88 6.33 11.55
C GLY A 389 5.81 5.96 10.51
N PRO A 390 6.21 5.46 9.33
CA PRO A 390 5.28 4.96 8.30
C PRO A 390 4.30 3.90 8.83
N PHE A 391 4.77 2.95 9.65
CA PHE A 391 3.93 1.92 10.27
C PHE A 391 2.78 2.52 11.10
N VAL A 392 3.07 3.49 11.98
CA VAL A 392 2.05 4.16 12.80
C VAL A 392 1.11 5.00 11.94
N ALA A 393 1.62 5.70 10.93
CA ALA A 393 0.80 6.51 10.03
C ALA A 393 -0.23 5.65 9.31
N ARG A 394 0.20 4.51 8.76
CA ARG A 394 -0.68 3.57 8.07
C ARG A 394 -1.75 2.95 8.97
N LEU A 395 -1.36 2.48 10.15
CA LEU A 395 -2.33 1.94 11.11
C LEU A 395 -3.35 2.98 11.57
N SER A 396 -2.93 4.25 11.67
CA SER A 396 -3.81 5.36 12.06
C SER A 396 -4.77 5.78 10.94
N ALA A 397 -4.38 5.56 9.68
CA ALA A 397 -5.22 5.75 8.52
C ALA A 397 -6.25 4.62 8.31
N ALA A 398 -5.95 3.40 8.72
CA ALA A 398 -6.85 2.27 8.59
C ALA A 398 -8.09 2.38 9.50
N ALA A 399 -9.21 1.79 9.08
CA ALA A 399 -10.48 1.76 9.82
C ALA A 399 -10.47 0.82 11.05
N VAL A 400 -9.35 0.73 11.78
CA VAL A 400 -9.17 -0.14 12.96
C VAL A 400 -8.82 0.69 14.20
N GLN A 401 -9.12 0.14 15.37
CA GLN A 401 -8.40 0.52 16.58
C GLN A 401 -7.12 -0.30 16.60
N TRP A 402 -6.00 0.28 17.02
CA TRP A 402 -4.75 -0.46 17.07
C TRP A 402 -3.95 -0.20 18.34
N ARG A 403 -3.23 -1.22 18.77
CA ARG A 403 -2.18 -1.13 19.77
C ARG A 403 -0.96 -1.92 19.30
N ALA A 404 0.24 -1.47 19.65
CA ALA A 404 1.49 -2.16 19.35
C ALA A 404 2.33 -2.34 20.61
N ALA A 405 3.10 -3.42 20.70
CA ALA A 405 4.06 -3.61 21.78
C ALA A 405 5.33 -4.27 21.22
N VAL A 406 6.43 -4.13 21.97
CA VAL A 406 7.73 -4.69 21.61
C VAL A 406 8.16 -5.66 22.70
N THR A 407 8.71 -6.80 22.30
CA THR A 407 9.40 -7.77 23.13
C THR A 407 10.71 -8.17 22.46
N THR A 408 11.59 -8.86 23.19
CA THR A 408 12.82 -9.41 22.65
C THR A 408 12.76 -10.93 22.47
N THR A 409 13.76 -11.50 21.81
CA THR A 409 13.95 -12.95 21.65
C THR A 409 14.33 -13.69 22.94
N GLU A 410 14.43 -12.97 24.07
CA GLU A 410 14.71 -13.52 25.41
C GLU A 410 13.48 -13.67 26.31
N ALA A 411 12.31 -13.18 25.90
CA ALA A 411 11.09 -13.28 26.72
C ALA A 411 10.64 -14.73 26.99
N TYR A 412 11.24 -15.73 26.35
CA TYR A 412 11.10 -17.14 26.71
C TYR A 412 11.42 -17.42 28.20
N LEU A 413 12.28 -16.60 28.81
CA LEU A 413 12.62 -16.67 30.23
C LEU A 413 11.42 -16.44 31.16
N LEU A 414 10.31 -15.87 30.67
CA LEU A 414 9.05 -15.77 31.42
C LEU A 414 8.54 -17.11 31.95
N ALA A 415 8.80 -18.20 31.23
CA ALA A 415 8.33 -19.52 31.61
C ALA A 415 9.24 -20.21 32.65
N SER A 416 10.52 -19.86 32.67
CA SER A 416 11.55 -20.56 33.46
C SER A 416 12.12 -19.71 34.60
N GLU A 417 12.72 -18.57 34.27
CA GLU A 417 13.46 -17.71 35.21
C GLU A 417 13.20 -16.21 34.95
N PRO A 418 11.98 -15.69 35.23
CA PRO A 418 11.60 -14.32 34.86
C PRO A 418 12.47 -13.23 35.49
N SER A 419 13.13 -13.52 36.62
CA SER A 419 14.05 -12.58 37.26
C SER A 419 15.27 -12.23 36.40
N LEU A 420 15.63 -13.07 35.43
CA LEU A 420 16.75 -12.81 34.52
C LEU A 420 16.41 -11.74 33.47
N LEU A 421 15.13 -11.49 33.19
CA LEU A 421 14.71 -10.41 32.29
C LEU A 421 15.07 -9.01 32.84
N ALA A 422 15.29 -8.88 34.15
CA ALA A 422 15.63 -7.60 34.79
C ALA A 422 17.01 -7.04 34.41
N HIS A 423 17.77 -7.76 33.57
CA HIS A 423 19.01 -7.25 32.98
C HIS A 423 18.76 -6.18 31.92
N ASP A 424 17.61 -6.21 31.26
CA ASP A 424 17.09 -5.10 30.46
C ASP A 424 16.15 -4.28 31.34
N SER A 425 16.51 -3.02 31.61
CA SER A 425 15.68 -2.14 32.43
C SER A 425 14.32 -1.82 31.82
N LEU A 426 14.16 -2.00 30.50
CA LEU A 426 12.90 -1.83 29.80
C LEU A 426 12.03 -3.10 29.86
N MET A 427 12.60 -4.28 30.08
CA MET A 427 11.83 -5.54 30.08
C MET A 427 11.03 -5.73 31.38
N ASP A 428 9.72 -5.90 31.22
CA ASP A 428 8.86 -6.28 32.34
C ASP A 428 8.90 -7.79 32.60
N SER A 429 9.40 -8.20 33.76
CA SER A 429 9.48 -9.61 34.17
C SER A 429 8.14 -10.34 34.34
N CYS A 430 7.00 -9.63 34.30
CA CYS A 430 5.67 -10.24 34.41
C CYS A 430 5.09 -10.59 33.03
N SER A 431 5.13 -9.64 32.10
CA SER A 431 4.54 -9.76 30.75
C SER A 431 5.57 -10.10 29.66
N GLY A 432 6.84 -9.74 29.86
CA GLY A 432 7.90 -9.79 28.85
C GLY A 432 7.82 -8.69 27.81
N LEU A 433 6.95 -7.70 27.99
CA LEU A 433 6.93 -6.52 27.12
C LEU A 433 7.99 -5.52 27.55
N ARG A 434 8.62 -4.85 26.57
CA ARG A 434 9.49 -3.70 26.80
C ARG A 434 8.66 -2.45 27.12
N GLY A 435 9.26 -1.56 27.92
CA GLY A 435 8.73 -0.26 28.26
C GLY A 435 7.43 -0.32 29.06
N ASP A 436 6.46 0.50 28.66
CA ASP A 436 5.18 0.65 29.39
C ASP A 436 4.12 -0.38 28.97
N GLY A 437 4.41 -1.26 28.01
CA GLY A 437 3.49 -2.24 27.45
C GLY A 437 2.95 -1.83 26.08
N PHE A 438 1.66 -2.01 25.85
CA PHE A 438 1.02 -1.63 24.60
C PHE A 438 0.91 -0.10 24.46
N VAL A 439 1.39 0.40 23.32
CA VAL A 439 1.19 1.78 22.83
C VAL A 439 0.03 1.81 21.85
N SER A 440 -0.70 2.92 21.75
CA SER A 440 -1.89 3.04 20.88
C SER A 440 -1.85 4.31 20.04
N GLY A 441 -2.65 4.35 18.97
CA GLY A 441 -2.72 5.51 18.07
C GLY A 441 -3.25 6.81 18.70
N GLU A 442 -3.83 6.76 19.89
CA GLU A 442 -4.26 7.96 20.63
C GLU A 442 -3.07 8.71 21.27
N GLN A 443 -1.92 8.06 21.38
CA GLN A 443 -0.74 8.61 22.05
C GLN A 443 0.14 9.36 21.07
N ALA A 444 0.29 10.68 21.27
CA ALA A 444 1.10 11.54 20.40
C ALA A 444 2.60 11.15 20.36
N ASP A 445 3.09 10.41 21.37
CA ASP A 445 4.47 9.92 21.47
C ASP A 445 4.63 8.46 21.03
N ALA A 446 3.63 7.87 20.35
CA ALA A 446 3.64 6.45 20.00
C ALA A 446 4.84 6.04 19.14
N VAL A 447 5.17 6.83 18.11
CA VAL A 447 6.33 6.59 17.24
C VAL A 447 7.62 6.60 18.05
N GLN A 448 7.84 7.63 18.89
CA GLN A 448 9.05 7.75 19.70
C GLN A 448 9.18 6.59 20.68
N LYS A 449 8.08 6.15 21.31
CA LYS A 449 8.10 5.00 22.21
C LYS A 449 8.51 3.72 21.52
N LEU A 450 7.94 3.42 20.34
CA LEU A 450 8.29 2.23 19.58
C LEU A 450 9.77 2.28 19.15
N GLN A 451 10.23 3.43 18.68
CA GLN A 451 11.64 3.67 18.34
C GLN A 451 12.57 3.39 19.52
N ASP A 452 12.24 3.93 20.69
CA ASP A 452 13.00 3.71 21.92
C ASP A 452 12.96 2.23 22.33
N TRP A 453 11.81 1.55 22.22
CA TRP A 453 11.71 0.14 22.61
C TRP A 453 12.34 -0.83 21.60
N ILE A 454 12.65 -0.39 20.39
CA ILE A 454 13.33 -1.19 19.38
C ILE A 454 14.84 -1.00 19.44
N ALA A 455 15.31 0.25 19.56
CA ALA A 455 16.72 0.60 19.34
C ALA A 455 17.44 1.21 20.56
N ASN A 456 16.84 1.24 21.76
CA ASN A 456 17.50 1.80 22.96
C ASN A 456 18.15 0.73 23.86
N ASP A 457 19.42 0.95 24.20
CA ASP A 457 20.27 0.13 25.09
C ASP A 457 20.47 0.71 26.50
N VAL A 458 19.93 1.90 26.77
CA VAL A 458 20.17 2.57 28.06
C VAL A 458 19.55 1.75 29.18
N GLY A 459 20.42 1.18 30.03
CA GLY A 459 20.02 0.44 31.23
C GLY A 459 20.28 -1.07 31.21
N CYS A 460 21.11 -1.56 30.30
CA CYS A 460 21.59 -2.95 30.34
C CYS A 460 22.52 -3.21 31.53
N ASP A 461 22.22 -4.26 32.33
CA ASP A 461 23.12 -4.79 33.35
C ASP A 461 23.66 -6.18 32.95
N PRO A 462 24.83 -6.26 32.28
CA PRO A 462 25.39 -7.52 31.81
C PRO A 462 25.77 -8.48 32.94
N ALA A 463 25.87 -7.99 34.19
CA ALA A 463 26.22 -8.82 35.35
C ALA A 463 25.12 -9.82 35.74
N ILE A 464 23.87 -9.59 35.31
CA ILE A 464 22.72 -10.44 35.64
C ILE A 464 22.68 -11.71 34.78
N VAL A 465 23.13 -11.64 33.52
CA VAL A 465 23.07 -12.77 32.56
C VAL A 465 24.45 -13.40 32.28
N GLY A 466 25.54 -12.82 32.81
CA GLY A 466 26.89 -13.35 32.58
C GLY A 466 27.40 -13.14 31.15
N ILE A 467 26.77 -12.24 30.40
CA ILE A 467 27.13 -11.83 29.04
C ILE A 467 28.36 -10.90 29.08
N SER A 468 29.32 -11.11 28.19
CA SER A 468 30.34 -10.09 27.91
C SER A 468 29.67 -8.92 27.20
N GLU A 469 29.96 -7.68 27.61
CA GLU A 469 29.37 -6.47 27.02
C GLU A 469 29.24 -6.59 25.49
N PRO A 470 28.06 -6.29 24.90
CA PRO A 470 28.00 -6.04 23.48
C PRO A 470 28.82 -4.78 23.23
N ALA A 471 30.00 -4.93 22.64
CA ALA A 471 30.78 -3.79 22.19
C ALA A 471 30.05 -3.15 21.00
N GLY A 472 29.08 -2.27 21.28
CA GLY A 472 28.40 -1.43 20.29
C GLY A 472 27.03 -1.90 19.77
N GLY A 473 26.23 -2.65 20.54
CA GLY A 473 24.85 -3.04 20.15
C GLY A 473 23.77 -2.31 20.98
N ASN A 474 22.61 -2.03 20.36
CA ASN A 474 21.57 -1.11 20.85
C ASN A 474 20.42 -1.79 21.66
N THR A 475 20.55 -3.07 22.03
CA THR A 475 19.56 -3.78 22.88
C THR A 475 20.25 -4.76 23.84
N CYS A 476 19.75 -4.88 25.07
CA CYS A 476 20.27 -5.84 26.04
C CYS A 476 19.87 -7.25 25.63
N GLY A 477 20.81 -8.07 25.16
CA GLY A 477 20.53 -9.44 24.73
C GLY A 477 21.63 -10.43 25.05
N SER A 478 21.28 -11.71 24.98
CA SER A 478 22.21 -12.84 25.04
C SER A 478 22.28 -13.56 23.71
N ASN A 479 23.25 -14.46 23.55
CA ASN A 479 23.44 -15.25 22.33
C ASN A 479 22.39 -16.36 22.13
N THR A 480 21.18 -16.22 22.69
CA THR A 480 20.11 -17.21 22.56
C THR A 480 18.86 -16.52 22.05
N GLU A 481 18.69 -16.48 20.74
CA GLU A 481 17.55 -15.85 20.10
C GLU A 481 16.38 -16.85 19.95
N SER A 482 15.53 -16.95 20.97
CA SER A 482 14.32 -17.79 20.93
C SER A 482 13.08 -16.97 20.62
N GLY A 483 13.01 -16.35 19.43
CA GLY A 483 11.91 -15.46 19.06
C GLY A 483 10.54 -16.13 18.99
N LEU A 484 10.46 -17.35 18.43
CA LEU A 484 9.21 -18.11 18.33
C LEU A 484 8.66 -18.48 19.72
N LEU A 485 9.54 -18.83 20.65
CA LEU A 485 9.13 -19.14 22.02
C LEU A 485 8.79 -17.87 22.82
N SER A 486 9.56 -16.81 22.62
CA SER A 486 9.37 -15.51 23.27
C SER A 486 8.04 -14.87 22.91
N GLY A 487 7.70 -14.79 21.61
CA GLY A 487 6.41 -14.27 21.18
C GLY A 487 5.23 -15.05 21.76
N ALA A 488 5.30 -16.39 21.75
CA ALA A 488 4.27 -17.25 22.32
C ALA A 488 4.14 -17.07 23.85
N ALA A 489 5.27 -16.92 24.56
CA ALA A 489 5.27 -16.68 26.00
C ALA A 489 4.62 -15.34 26.37
N VAL A 490 4.90 -14.30 25.58
CA VAL A 490 4.35 -12.94 25.76
C VAL A 490 2.86 -12.89 25.45
N LEU A 491 2.40 -13.54 24.37
CA LEU A 491 0.96 -13.67 24.11
C LEU A 491 0.25 -14.39 25.26
N ALA A 492 0.84 -15.47 25.77
CA ALA A 492 0.27 -16.22 26.89
C ALA A 492 0.24 -15.42 28.21
N SER A 493 1.31 -14.67 28.52
CA SER A 493 1.42 -13.87 29.74
C SER A 493 0.47 -12.66 29.70
N SER A 494 0.44 -11.94 28.58
CA SER A 494 -0.40 -10.75 28.39
C SER A 494 -1.88 -11.10 28.35
N ALA A 495 -2.28 -12.23 27.74
CA ALA A 495 -3.67 -12.70 27.73
C ALA A 495 -4.15 -13.16 29.12
N LYS A 496 -3.25 -13.72 29.94
CA LYS A 496 -3.57 -14.12 31.33
C LYS A 496 -3.87 -12.90 32.23
N GLY A 497 -3.27 -11.75 31.93
CA GLY A 497 -3.39 -10.53 32.71
C GLY A 497 -2.66 -10.58 34.07
N GLY A 498 -2.78 -9.51 34.84
CA GLY A 498 -2.15 -9.37 36.17
C GLY A 498 -0.81 -8.63 36.18
N CYS A 499 -0.32 -8.21 35.01
CA CYS A 499 0.89 -7.38 34.84
C CYS A 499 0.59 -5.88 34.69
N GLY A 500 -0.66 -5.46 34.98
CA GLY A 500 -1.16 -4.11 34.75
C GLY A 500 -1.91 -3.97 33.43
N GLU A 501 -2.87 -3.02 33.38
CA GLU A 501 -3.80 -2.86 32.25
C GLU A 501 -3.08 -2.54 30.93
N ALA A 502 -2.02 -1.72 30.97
CA ALA A 502 -1.22 -1.37 29.79
C ALA A 502 -0.47 -2.57 29.17
N ARG A 503 -0.28 -3.67 29.92
CA ARG A 503 0.44 -4.87 29.47
C ARG A 503 -0.48 -6.06 29.20
N GLN A 504 -1.79 -5.85 29.30
CA GLN A 504 -2.78 -6.88 29.09
C GLN A 504 -3.29 -6.82 27.65
N SER A 505 -3.18 -7.96 26.96
CA SER A 505 -3.77 -8.17 25.64
C SER A 505 -5.29 -8.26 25.76
N ASP A 506 -5.99 -7.68 24.78
CA ASP A 506 -7.45 -7.74 24.72
C ASP A 506 -7.90 -9.07 24.08
N PRO A 507 -8.75 -9.87 24.75
CA PRO A 507 -9.21 -11.15 24.20
C PRO A 507 -10.06 -11.03 22.93
N ALA A 508 -10.56 -9.83 22.58
CA ALA A 508 -11.27 -9.56 21.34
C ALA A 508 -10.36 -9.04 20.21
N ALA A 509 -9.08 -8.77 20.49
CA ALA A 509 -8.15 -8.30 19.48
C ALA A 509 -7.79 -9.39 18.48
N LYS A 510 -7.57 -8.98 17.24
CA LYS A 510 -6.78 -9.75 16.28
C LYS A 510 -5.31 -9.47 16.52
N HIS A 511 -4.47 -10.49 16.42
CA HIS A 511 -3.04 -10.37 16.71
C HIS A 511 -2.23 -10.47 15.41
N LEU A 512 -1.29 -9.55 15.24
CA LEU A 512 -0.20 -9.65 14.27
C LEU A 512 1.10 -9.79 15.04
N VAL A 513 1.88 -10.84 14.79
CA VAL A 513 3.20 -11.02 15.41
C VAL A 513 4.26 -10.86 14.34
N ILE A 514 5.16 -9.91 14.51
CA ILE A 514 6.25 -9.63 13.58
C ILE A 514 7.57 -10.04 14.23
N TRP A 515 8.20 -11.10 13.72
CA TRP A 515 9.54 -11.51 14.14
C TRP A 515 10.59 -10.81 13.29
N VAL A 516 11.62 -10.27 13.93
CA VAL A 516 12.74 -9.61 13.24
C VAL A 516 14.02 -10.23 13.78
N SER A 517 14.78 -10.93 12.95
CA SER A 517 16.01 -11.63 13.36
C SER A 517 16.96 -11.85 12.20
N ASP A 518 18.27 -11.72 12.48
CA ASP A 518 19.34 -12.02 11.55
C ASP A 518 19.78 -13.49 11.64
N GLU A 519 19.02 -14.37 12.30
CA GLU A 519 19.37 -15.78 12.37
C GLU A 519 18.21 -16.77 12.55
N GLU A 520 18.53 -18.06 12.54
CA GLU A 520 17.55 -19.13 12.78
C GLU A 520 17.11 -19.16 14.25
N ASP A 521 15.82 -19.45 14.47
CA ASP A 521 15.27 -19.56 15.84
C ASP A 521 16.00 -20.64 16.65
N ALA A 522 16.29 -20.34 17.91
CA ALA A 522 17.02 -21.26 18.80
C ALA A 522 16.37 -22.64 18.95
N ALA A 523 15.05 -22.77 18.82
CA ALA A 523 14.38 -24.08 18.86
C ALA A 523 14.72 -24.98 17.67
N LEU A 524 15.30 -24.41 16.61
CA LEU A 524 15.74 -25.09 15.41
C LEU A 524 17.26 -25.14 15.28
N LYS A 525 18.00 -24.78 16.32
CA LYS A 525 19.46 -24.96 16.41
C LYS A 525 19.79 -26.25 17.17
N LEU A 526 20.91 -26.88 16.82
CA LEU A 526 21.46 -28.00 17.58
C LEU A 526 22.23 -27.47 18.81
N ASP A 527 21.86 -27.94 20.00
CA ASP A 527 22.28 -27.47 21.34
C ASP A 527 23.76 -27.04 21.51
N GLU A 528 24.72 -27.70 20.86
CA GLU A 528 26.17 -27.44 21.07
C GLU A 528 26.89 -26.79 19.89
N SER A 529 26.28 -26.77 18.69
CA SER A 529 26.94 -26.29 17.47
C SER A 529 26.32 -25.02 16.90
N PHE A 530 25.22 -24.51 17.47
CA PHE A 530 24.44 -23.38 16.95
C PHE A 530 24.06 -23.55 15.46
N ALA A 531 24.12 -24.79 14.96
CA ALA A 531 23.87 -25.11 13.56
C ALA A 531 22.38 -25.40 13.38
N PRO A 532 21.73 -24.88 12.31
CA PRO A 532 20.35 -25.19 12.01
C PRO A 532 20.11 -26.71 11.89
N ILE A 533 18.96 -27.17 12.35
CA ILE A 533 18.45 -28.52 12.08
C ILE A 533 18.21 -28.63 10.58
N ASP A 534 18.79 -29.67 9.97
CA ASP A 534 18.63 -29.98 8.54
C ASP A 534 17.12 -30.02 8.17
N PRO A 535 16.71 -29.38 7.06
CA PRO A 535 15.30 -29.36 6.63
C PRO A 535 14.67 -30.75 6.48
N THR A 536 15.47 -31.78 6.22
CA THR A 536 15.02 -33.17 6.08
C THR A 536 14.95 -33.95 7.40
N ASP A 537 15.40 -33.36 8.52
CA ASP A 537 15.33 -33.99 9.84
C ASP A 537 13.87 -34.10 10.31
N ALA A 538 13.46 -35.31 10.67
CA ALA A 538 12.09 -35.62 11.11
C ALA A 538 11.66 -34.86 12.38
N ARG A 539 12.59 -34.26 13.13
CA ARG A 539 12.30 -33.44 14.32
C ARG A 539 11.81 -32.03 13.98
N ARG A 540 12.19 -31.48 12.82
CA ARG A 540 11.90 -30.08 12.44
C ARG A 540 10.39 -29.85 12.29
N ALA A 541 9.70 -30.66 11.50
CA ALA A 541 8.28 -30.46 11.20
C ALA A 541 7.36 -30.49 12.44
N PRO A 542 7.51 -31.41 13.42
CA PRO A 542 6.75 -31.36 14.66
C PRO A 542 6.93 -30.08 15.48
N ILE A 543 8.15 -29.54 15.55
CA ILE A 543 8.47 -28.30 16.31
C ILE A 543 7.73 -27.12 15.67
N LEU A 544 7.87 -26.96 14.35
CA LEU A 544 7.20 -25.90 13.60
C LEU A 544 5.68 -25.97 13.74
N GLN A 545 5.11 -27.18 13.64
CA GLN A 545 3.66 -27.37 13.80
C GLN A 545 3.16 -27.02 15.22
N GLU A 546 3.99 -27.23 16.25
CA GLU A 546 3.65 -26.82 17.62
C GLU A 546 3.62 -25.30 17.76
N PHE A 547 4.61 -24.60 17.20
CA PHE A 547 4.61 -23.13 17.18
C PHE A 547 3.46 -22.56 16.38
N THR A 548 3.23 -23.01 15.14
CA THR A 548 2.09 -22.58 14.33
C THR A 548 0.78 -22.71 15.12
N ARG A 549 0.53 -23.87 15.74
CA ARG A 549 -0.67 -24.09 16.55
C ARG A 549 -0.75 -23.16 17.78
N SER A 550 0.40 -22.86 18.39
CA SER A 550 0.46 -21.94 19.52
C SER A 550 -0.04 -20.55 19.12
N TYR A 551 0.47 -20.00 18.02
CA TYR A 551 0.05 -18.69 17.49
C TYR A 551 -1.40 -18.69 17.00
N GLU A 552 -1.84 -19.74 16.30
CA GLU A 552 -3.25 -19.91 15.89
C GLU A 552 -4.21 -19.91 17.10
N THR A 553 -3.79 -20.44 18.25
CA THR A 553 -4.61 -20.47 19.48
C THR A 553 -4.92 -19.06 20.00
N PHE A 554 -4.05 -18.09 19.73
CA PHE A 554 -4.27 -16.67 20.03
C PHE A 554 -4.91 -15.90 18.86
N GLY A 555 -5.26 -16.59 17.77
CA GLY A 555 -5.73 -15.94 16.55
C GLY A 555 -4.69 -14.99 15.94
N ALA A 556 -3.41 -15.33 16.10
CA ALA A 556 -2.29 -14.53 15.61
C ALA A 556 -1.89 -14.93 14.20
N THR A 557 -1.74 -13.92 13.33
CA THR A 557 -1.07 -14.03 12.04
C THR A 557 0.39 -13.64 12.22
N GLY A 558 1.30 -14.46 11.72
CA GLY A 558 2.73 -14.22 11.77
C GLY A 558 3.22 -13.34 10.62
N CYS A 559 4.33 -12.65 10.81
CA CYS A 559 5.10 -11.96 9.79
C CYS A 559 6.58 -12.06 10.16
N ALA A 560 7.46 -12.31 9.20
CA ALA A 560 8.88 -12.48 9.48
C ALA A 560 9.75 -11.53 8.64
N LEU A 561 10.61 -10.77 9.29
CA LEU A 561 11.69 -10.00 8.69
C LEU A 561 13.01 -10.71 9.03
N VAL A 562 13.49 -11.56 8.14
CA VAL A 562 14.63 -12.46 8.40
C VAL A 562 15.59 -12.56 7.22
N GLY A 563 16.75 -13.19 7.40
CA GLY A 563 17.73 -13.38 6.32
C GLY A 563 17.19 -14.11 5.09
N ASP A 564 17.82 -13.89 3.94
CA ASP A 564 17.40 -14.38 2.61
C ASP A 564 17.48 -15.91 2.47
N LEU A 565 16.66 -16.48 1.56
CA LEU A 565 16.62 -17.91 1.29
C LEU A 565 17.87 -18.42 0.54
N GLY A 566 18.50 -19.48 1.06
CA GLY A 566 19.61 -20.18 0.43
C GLY A 566 19.74 -21.63 0.91
N SER A 567 19.68 -22.58 -0.02
CA SER A 567 19.74 -24.02 0.29
C SER A 567 21.18 -24.47 0.58
N GLY A 568 21.52 -24.70 1.85
CA GLY A 568 22.65 -25.53 2.25
C GLY A 568 23.69 -24.91 3.18
N SER A 569 23.71 -23.58 3.34
CA SER A 569 24.63 -22.88 4.25
C SER A 569 24.07 -21.49 4.59
N GLY A 570 23.11 -21.41 5.53
CA GLY A 570 22.58 -20.18 6.16
C GLY A 570 22.60 -18.94 5.26
N GLY A 571 21.50 -18.67 4.55
CA GLY A 571 21.44 -17.53 3.63
C GLY A 571 21.79 -16.23 4.35
N MET A 572 22.84 -15.54 3.89
CA MET A 572 23.32 -14.24 4.36
C MET A 572 22.69 -13.13 3.52
N CYS A 573 22.73 -11.87 3.99
CA CYS A 573 22.51 -10.70 3.13
C CYS A 573 23.42 -10.74 1.90
N GLY A 574 22.86 -11.25 0.81
CA GLY A 574 23.60 -11.72 -0.36
C GLY A 574 22.64 -12.15 -1.45
N PRO A 575 23.15 -12.44 -2.66
CA PRO A 575 22.30 -12.68 -3.82
C PRO A 575 21.35 -13.86 -3.59
N LEU A 576 20.04 -13.67 -3.80
CA LEU A 576 19.04 -14.75 -3.62
C LEU A 576 19.47 -16.00 -4.39
N GLY A 577 19.39 -17.20 -3.80
CA GLY A 577 19.75 -18.43 -4.52
C GLY A 577 21.24 -18.61 -4.85
N GLY A 578 22.13 -17.76 -4.33
CA GLY A 578 23.57 -17.97 -4.38
C GLY A 578 24.04 -19.07 -3.43
N ASN A 579 25.02 -19.88 -3.85
CA ASN A 579 25.80 -20.69 -2.91
C ASN A 579 26.78 -19.77 -2.18
N ILE A 580 26.39 -19.22 -1.03
CA ILE A 580 27.26 -18.36 -0.25
C ILE A 580 28.10 -19.22 0.71
N THR A 581 29.43 -19.15 0.59
CA THR A 581 30.38 -19.96 1.35
C THR A 581 31.07 -19.22 2.50
N ASP A 582 30.76 -17.94 2.68
CA ASP A 582 31.23 -17.15 3.83
C ASP A 582 30.22 -17.23 4.98
N THR A 583 30.58 -16.77 6.18
CA THR A 583 29.79 -16.94 7.41
C THR A 583 29.55 -15.62 8.15
N GLU A 584 29.71 -14.49 7.46
CA GLU A 584 29.53 -13.15 8.02
C GLU A 584 28.29 -12.50 7.36
N GLY A 585 27.13 -12.61 8.01
CA GLY A 585 25.86 -12.01 7.56
C GLY A 585 24.62 -12.66 8.18
N ALA A 586 23.47 -11.98 8.07
CA ALA A 586 22.18 -12.43 8.61
C ALA A 586 21.73 -13.77 8.02
N GLN A 587 21.72 -14.86 8.80
CA GLN A 587 21.32 -16.21 8.39
C GLN A 587 19.81 -16.33 8.11
N ALA A 588 19.43 -17.23 7.20
CA ALA A 588 18.04 -17.54 6.90
C ALA A 588 17.29 -18.01 8.16
N GLY A 589 16.36 -17.19 8.63
CA GLY A 589 15.42 -17.50 9.71
C GLY A 589 14.30 -18.44 9.25
N GLN A 590 14.63 -19.59 8.65
CA GLN A 590 13.67 -20.47 7.98
C GLN A 590 12.55 -20.93 8.92
N GLY A 591 12.80 -21.09 10.21
CA GLY A 591 11.77 -21.39 11.20
C GLY A 591 10.71 -20.32 11.31
N TYR A 592 11.11 -19.05 11.32
CA TYR A 592 10.19 -17.91 11.31
C TYR A 592 9.36 -17.89 10.02
N VAL A 593 10.00 -18.15 8.87
CA VAL A 593 9.31 -18.26 7.57
C VAL A 593 8.29 -19.40 7.59
N ASP A 594 8.67 -20.57 8.08
CA ASP A 594 7.81 -21.76 8.11
C ASP A 594 6.59 -21.54 9.02
N VAL A 595 6.78 -20.93 10.20
CA VAL A 595 5.67 -20.60 11.11
C VAL A 595 4.78 -19.52 10.50
N THR A 596 5.38 -18.48 9.91
CA THR A 596 4.67 -17.39 9.21
C THR A 596 3.75 -17.95 8.12
N ARG A 597 4.28 -18.80 7.24
CA ARG A 597 3.49 -19.51 6.21
C ARG A 597 2.37 -20.35 6.84
N GLY A 598 2.68 -21.07 7.93
CA GLY A 598 1.70 -21.87 8.67
C GLY A 598 0.54 -21.05 9.25
N THR A 599 0.79 -19.78 9.60
CA THR A 599 -0.23 -18.85 10.10
C THR A 599 -0.90 -18.01 9.01
N GLY A 600 -0.59 -18.23 7.73
CA GLY A 600 -1.12 -17.47 6.60
C GLY A 600 -0.54 -16.06 6.43
N GLY A 601 0.68 -15.84 6.91
CA GLY A 601 1.38 -14.56 6.86
C GLY A 601 2.43 -14.45 5.76
N ILE A 602 3.13 -13.31 5.75
CA ILE A 602 4.20 -12.97 4.79
C ILE A 602 5.54 -12.88 5.48
N PHE A 603 6.59 -13.25 4.77
CA PHE A 603 7.95 -12.91 5.17
C PHE A 603 8.61 -11.99 4.15
N GLY A 604 9.55 -11.19 4.63
CA GLY A 604 10.48 -10.44 3.81
C GLY A 604 11.88 -10.45 4.39
N SER A 605 12.78 -9.88 3.60
CA SER A 605 14.20 -9.87 3.89
C SER A 605 14.57 -8.77 4.88
N ILE A 606 15.26 -9.13 5.94
CA ILE A 606 15.90 -8.18 6.84
C ILE A 606 17.07 -7.42 6.18
N CYS A 607 17.55 -7.93 5.05
CA CYS A 607 18.61 -7.32 4.27
C CYS A 607 18.13 -6.16 3.39
N ALA A 608 16.82 -5.88 3.39
CA ALA A 608 16.28 -4.69 2.76
C ALA A 608 16.84 -3.41 3.41
N GLU A 609 17.18 -2.41 2.61
CA GLU A 609 17.53 -1.08 3.13
C GLU A 609 16.33 -0.38 3.78
N ARG A 610 15.10 -0.81 3.43
CA ARG A 610 13.83 -0.29 3.95
C ARG A 610 12.86 -1.43 4.21
N TYR A 611 12.21 -1.42 5.38
CA TYR A 611 11.23 -2.44 5.77
C TYR A 611 9.79 -2.06 5.47
N ASP A 612 9.54 -0.83 5.03
CA ASP A 612 8.21 -0.26 4.84
C ASP A 612 7.33 -1.18 4.00
N GLU A 613 7.84 -1.65 2.85
CA GLU A 613 7.11 -2.51 1.91
C GLU A 613 6.67 -3.84 2.52
N THR A 614 7.55 -4.54 3.25
CA THR A 614 7.18 -5.82 3.86
C THR A 614 6.23 -5.63 5.04
N ILE A 615 6.47 -4.59 5.86
CA ILE A 615 5.56 -4.23 6.96
C ILE A 615 4.17 -3.91 6.40
N ASP A 616 4.14 -3.18 5.30
CA ASP A 616 2.94 -2.82 4.56
C ASP A 616 2.16 -4.03 4.05
N GLU A 617 2.86 -5.00 3.46
CA GLU A 617 2.26 -6.28 3.03
C GLU A 617 1.72 -7.08 4.24
N CYS A 618 2.46 -7.13 5.35
CA CYS A 618 2.02 -7.81 6.56
C CYS A 618 0.77 -7.17 7.19
N LEU A 619 0.67 -5.84 7.16
CA LEU A 619 -0.52 -5.12 7.61
C LEU A 619 -1.72 -5.38 6.69
N SER A 620 -1.52 -5.38 5.37
CA SER A 620 -2.60 -5.65 4.39
C SER A 620 -3.32 -6.97 4.67
N ILE A 621 -2.59 -8.05 4.94
CA ILE A 621 -3.18 -9.38 5.20
C ILE A 621 -4.16 -9.33 6.37
N VAL A 622 -3.75 -8.73 7.49
CA VAL A 622 -4.57 -8.74 8.70
C VAL A 622 -5.73 -7.75 8.58
N LEU A 623 -5.49 -6.56 8.03
CA LEU A 623 -6.54 -5.57 7.77
C LEU A 623 -7.61 -6.12 6.82
N GLY A 624 -7.19 -6.88 5.80
CA GLY A 624 -8.04 -7.68 4.91
C GLY A 624 -9.10 -8.51 5.60
N THR A 625 -8.74 -9.14 6.72
CA THR A 625 -9.67 -9.98 7.50
C THR A 625 -10.59 -9.19 8.44
N MET A 626 -10.29 -7.91 8.67
CA MET A 626 -10.88 -7.10 9.74
C MET A 626 -11.84 -6.04 9.22
N VAL A 627 -11.47 -5.34 8.15
CA VAL A 627 -12.15 -4.13 7.65
C VAL A 627 -12.51 -4.22 6.17
N SER A 628 -12.68 -5.45 5.66
CA SER A 628 -13.03 -5.70 4.27
C SER A 628 -14.51 -5.49 3.97
N SER A 629 -14.77 -4.85 2.82
CA SER A 629 -16.07 -4.89 2.15
C SER A 629 -15.95 -5.81 0.92
N PRO A 630 -16.43 -7.08 1.00
CA PRO A 630 -16.20 -8.07 -0.05
C PRO A 630 -17.00 -7.76 -1.32
N LEU A 631 -16.37 -7.97 -2.47
CA LEU A 631 -17.01 -7.84 -3.78
C LEU A 631 -17.77 -9.12 -4.16
N SER A 632 -18.84 -8.98 -4.94
CA SER A 632 -19.66 -10.13 -5.37
C SER A 632 -18.98 -10.99 -6.45
N ARG A 633 -18.07 -10.40 -7.22
CA ARG A 633 -17.20 -11.10 -8.16
C ARG A 633 -15.77 -10.60 -8.01
N VAL A 634 -14.85 -11.32 -8.64
CA VAL A 634 -13.44 -10.92 -8.62
C VAL A 634 -13.19 -9.94 -9.76
N PRO A 635 -12.70 -8.73 -9.46
CA PRO A 635 -12.34 -7.74 -10.47
C PRO A 635 -11.03 -8.11 -11.18
N VAL A 636 -10.80 -7.52 -12.35
CA VAL A 636 -9.46 -7.15 -12.80
C VAL A 636 -9.08 -5.93 -11.97
N SER A 637 -8.14 -6.06 -11.02
CA SER A 637 -8.00 -5.05 -9.96
C SER A 637 -7.59 -3.66 -10.46
N SER A 638 -6.84 -3.60 -11.56
CA SER A 638 -6.48 -2.35 -12.24
C SER A 638 -7.64 -1.63 -12.94
N SER A 639 -8.85 -2.19 -12.91
CA SER A 639 -10.06 -1.56 -13.45
C SER A 639 -10.99 -1.01 -12.37
N ILE A 640 -10.65 -1.19 -11.09
CA ILE A 640 -11.54 -0.82 -9.98
C ILE A 640 -11.61 0.70 -9.85
N ARG A 641 -12.81 1.20 -9.60
CA ARG A 641 -13.10 2.56 -9.13
C ARG A 641 -13.98 2.47 -7.89
N VAL A 642 -13.72 3.36 -6.92
CA VAL A 642 -14.44 3.40 -5.65
C VAL A 642 -14.91 4.83 -5.39
N ALA A 643 -16.16 4.97 -4.97
CA ALA A 643 -16.70 6.21 -4.43
C ALA A 643 -17.27 6.00 -3.03
N VAL A 644 -17.14 7.02 -2.19
CA VAL A 644 -17.73 7.09 -0.85
C VAL A 644 -18.55 8.37 -0.74
N ASP A 645 -19.81 8.25 -0.34
CA ASP A 645 -20.73 9.38 -0.16
C ASP A 645 -20.78 10.32 -1.37
N SER A 646 -20.69 9.73 -2.57
CA SER A 646 -20.71 10.41 -3.87
C SER A 646 -19.43 11.18 -4.23
N ARG A 647 -18.33 10.94 -3.52
CA ARG A 647 -16.98 11.37 -3.88
C ARG A 647 -16.15 10.21 -4.42
N VAL A 648 -15.56 10.34 -5.62
CA VAL A 648 -14.62 9.35 -6.15
C VAL A 648 -13.34 9.40 -5.34
N LEU A 649 -12.86 8.24 -4.88
CA LEU A 649 -11.64 8.16 -4.10
C LEU A 649 -10.47 7.73 -4.98
N GLU A 650 -9.36 8.44 -4.83
CA GLU A 650 -8.07 8.00 -5.33
C GLU A 650 -7.57 6.77 -4.57
N ARG A 651 -6.77 5.95 -5.26
CA ARG A 651 -6.18 4.76 -4.65
C ARG A 651 -5.01 5.19 -3.75
N SER A 652 -5.10 4.88 -2.46
CA SER A 652 -4.14 5.31 -1.44
C SER A 652 -4.30 4.49 -0.16
N ARG A 653 -3.16 4.18 0.48
CA ARG A 653 -3.11 3.46 1.77
C ARG A 653 -3.10 4.39 2.99
N LEU A 654 -3.24 5.71 2.76
CA LEU A 654 -3.29 6.73 3.81
C LEU A 654 -4.60 7.52 3.79
N ASP A 655 -5.09 7.86 2.61
CA ASP A 655 -6.36 8.58 2.42
C ASP A 655 -6.95 8.22 1.07
N GLY A 656 -7.80 7.18 1.03
CA GLY A 656 -8.33 6.61 -0.19
C GLY A 656 -8.75 5.16 -0.02
N TRP A 657 -8.46 4.32 -1.02
CA TRP A 657 -8.76 2.89 -0.99
C TRP A 657 -7.61 2.02 -1.51
N ASP A 658 -7.67 0.73 -1.21
CA ASP A 658 -6.88 -0.31 -1.89
C ASP A 658 -7.71 -1.60 -2.02
N TYR A 659 -7.28 -2.52 -2.88
CA TYR A 659 -7.93 -3.80 -3.11
C TYR A 659 -7.12 -4.95 -2.52
N ASP A 660 -7.78 -5.71 -1.65
CA ASP A 660 -7.25 -6.96 -1.10
C ASP A 660 -7.72 -8.15 -1.94
N ALA A 661 -6.80 -8.66 -2.75
CA ALA A 661 -7.06 -9.78 -3.65
C ALA A 661 -7.25 -11.11 -2.93
N ASP A 662 -6.68 -11.29 -1.74
CA ASP A 662 -6.78 -12.56 -0.99
C ASP A 662 -8.20 -12.74 -0.42
N HIS A 663 -8.82 -11.64 -0.01
CA HIS A 663 -10.17 -11.62 0.54
C HIS A 663 -11.23 -11.11 -0.44
N ASN A 664 -10.85 -10.76 -1.67
CA ASN A 664 -11.71 -10.15 -2.69
C ASN A 664 -12.50 -8.95 -2.14
N ALA A 665 -11.80 -7.97 -1.58
CA ALA A 665 -12.44 -6.90 -0.83
C ALA A 665 -11.77 -5.53 -1.00
N ILE A 666 -12.57 -4.49 -0.82
CA ILE A 666 -12.08 -3.10 -0.75
C ILE A 666 -11.71 -2.77 0.69
N LEU A 667 -10.53 -2.16 0.84
CA LEU A 667 -10.03 -1.55 2.07
C LEU A 667 -10.09 -0.03 1.93
N LEU A 668 -10.63 0.64 2.94
CA LEU A 668 -10.75 2.10 2.97
C LEU A 668 -9.80 2.69 4.03
N PHE A 669 -9.10 3.75 3.65
CA PHE A 669 -8.11 4.46 4.46
C PHE A 669 -8.48 5.94 4.55
N GLY A 670 -8.27 6.56 5.71
CA GLY A 670 -8.58 7.98 5.95
C GLY A 670 -10.08 8.32 6.00
N GLN A 671 -10.96 7.39 5.64
CA GLN A 671 -12.40 7.66 5.54
C GLN A 671 -13.11 7.55 6.89
N SER A 672 -14.00 8.50 7.18
CA SER A 672 -14.88 8.48 8.36
C SER A 672 -16.30 8.10 7.97
N LEU A 673 -16.56 6.80 7.85
CA LEU A 673 -17.86 6.28 7.45
C LEU A 673 -18.87 6.31 8.60
N GLY A 674 -20.09 6.77 8.31
CA GLY A 674 -21.25 6.69 9.20
C GLY A 674 -22.25 5.61 8.76
N ASP A 675 -23.28 5.37 9.58
CA ASP A 675 -24.35 4.40 9.27
C ASP A 675 -25.18 4.76 8.03
N THR A 676 -25.07 6.00 7.55
CA THR A 676 -25.73 6.49 6.33
C THR A 676 -24.78 6.61 5.16
N SER A 677 -23.50 6.27 5.34
CA SER A 677 -22.54 6.36 4.25
C SER A 677 -22.83 5.29 3.20
N THR A 678 -22.50 5.58 1.95
CA THR A 678 -22.64 4.68 0.80
C THR A 678 -21.29 4.46 0.16
N VAL A 679 -20.94 3.20 -0.12
CA VAL A 679 -19.71 2.84 -0.84
C VAL A 679 -20.12 2.24 -2.17
N ALA A 680 -19.76 2.86 -3.29
CA ALA A 680 -20.01 2.33 -4.62
C ALA A 680 -18.71 1.86 -5.26
N VAL A 681 -18.74 0.69 -5.88
CA VAL A 681 -17.56 0.11 -6.54
C VAL A 681 -17.94 -0.37 -7.92
N SER A 682 -17.14 0.03 -8.91
CA SER A 682 -17.24 -0.51 -10.27
C SER A 682 -15.94 -1.14 -10.70
N TYR A 683 -16.06 -2.16 -11.54
CA TYR A 683 -14.91 -2.90 -12.05
C TYR A 683 -15.25 -3.74 -13.27
N VAL A 684 -14.22 -4.11 -14.02
CA VAL A 684 -14.29 -5.15 -15.06
C VAL A 684 -14.01 -6.49 -14.41
N THR A 685 -14.76 -7.52 -14.81
CA THR A 685 -14.51 -8.91 -14.39
C THR A 685 -14.34 -9.83 -15.60
N TRP A 686 -13.66 -10.96 -15.40
CA TRP A 686 -13.53 -12.02 -16.39
C TRP A 686 -14.85 -12.77 -16.52
N VAL A 687 -15.46 -12.71 -17.70
CA VAL A 687 -16.74 -13.38 -17.99
C VAL A 687 -16.47 -14.69 -18.74
N PRO A 688 -16.99 -15.84 -18.29
CA PRO A 688 -16.89 -17.09 -19.03
C PRO A 688 -17.70 -16.99 -20.34
N PRO A 689 -17.42 -17.81 -21.36
CA PRO A 689 -18.03 -17.69 -22.68
C PRO A 689 -19.55 -18.04 -22.73
N PHE A 690 -20.17 -18.38 -21.60
CA PHE A 690 -21.57 -18.83 -21.50
C PHE A 690 -22.41 -18.07 -20.46
N ASP A 691 -21.89 -17.01 -19.82
CA ASP A 691 -22.66 -16.15 -18.90
C ASP A 691 -23.37 -14.99 -19.62
#